data_AF-A0A7C5PJX3-F1
#
_entry.id   AF-A0A7C5PJX3-F1
#
_cell.length_a   1.000
_cell.length_b   1.000
_cell.length_c   1.000
_cell.angle_alpha   90.00
_cell.angle_beta   90.00
_cell.angle_gamma   90.00
#
_symmetry.space_group_name_H-M   'P 1'
#
loop_
_entity.id
_entity.type
_entity.pdbx_description
1 polymer ?
#
loop_
_entity_poly.entity_id
_entity_poly.type
_entity_poly.pdbx_seq_one_letter_code
_entity_poly.pdbx_strand_id
1 'polypeptide(L)'
;MGFSMCFVPLVGGVSPSFQRSEQMTKMNLSGAMSKLGVSLLASLALGSLSFAQAPTLVKDINTQPLPNPSSYPSSWVNIGPIVYFKASTPTTGYELFKTVGSSASTVLVKDIASGAQSSSPSYLTKLGSKIVFVASDATNGRELWISDGTSAGTTLLKNIRSGSGSSSPYNLTAAGGKVFFVANDGINGYELWVTDGTTAGTTMVKDIRSGSSSSGISYITPVGNKIVFRASDGTNGYELWVSDGTSAGTTMIKDIYAGSGSSYPSYLAVLGSKVYFAANDGTNGTELWATDGTSTGTVMIKNIRTGSSSSYPRYLVTVGSKIFFRANDGTNGDELWTSDGTSAGTVLVKNIRSGSIGSYPYRLTAFGSKLLFRANDGTSGYELWISDGTSAGTTLVKDIWSGGSSAYPDWITPISTSKALFTANNGTNGSELWITDGTSAGTNLLKDIRPGSFSSSPYYLFAAFGRVYFRANDGTHGTEPWVSNGTAAGTTLLKDLANVSGGTASSYPSNLTDKFNRTIFTANDGVNGTELWASNGTAAGTALLKDIRAGSSSSYPSNLTLVGNLVFFRANDGVNGYELWATNGTPAGTAMVKNIRPGSASSNPSYLFAFGNKLLFSAYDGTNGSELWISDGTTAGTMMLKDIRSGSFSSYPSNFYFWKGKVYFSANDGTNGTELWVTDGTAAGTTMVANINPGSASSSPYSFAAMGGKLYFRAYKTGFGTELWVTDGTSTGTTMVKDIRSGSLSSYPTYLTTVGNKLFFTANDGTNGTELWVSNGTAAGTMLVKNIRSGSSSSFPNYFTALNGKLLFRANDGTNGYEPWISDGTTAGTSILKDISSGSGSSYPYRFTRTGSRYAFFSASNPTNGNELWRTNGTTAGTVMVPEVRPGSASTAPNYMTLSNGQLMMRATHATKGVELFKYFPGANGKPVGHPCSTSATRYPTLVGTDPVIGSVMNLRGYNAKPGAIGVQLLGVQVNNNAIPLVALGTNCVSYINLLSFWMPLSTFGVSATGNWAQSFPVPNDATLMGVQVGFQTWYVILPSVTWEMSNGFFSTLGN
;
A
#
# COMPACT_ATOMS: atom_id res chain seq x y z
N MET A 1 -67.99 -21.69 39.48
CA MET A 1 -67.95 -23.15 39.74
C MET A 1 -66.47 -23.47 39.91
N GLY A 2 -65.97 -23.81 41.09
CA GLY A 2 -66.41 -24.90 41.97
C GLY A 2 -65.36 -26.01 41.81
N PHE A 3 -64.21 -25.88 42.45
CA PHE A 3 -63.84 -26.42 43.78
C PHE A 3 -63.13 -27.78 43.67
N SER A 4 -62.13 -27.97 44.54
CA SER A 4 -61.35 -29.19 44.74
C SER A 4 -62.20 -30.41 45.11
N MET A 5 -61.58 -31.61 45.17
CA MET A 5 -61.74 -32.69 46.18
C MET A 5 -61.17 -34.02 45.58
N CYS A 6 -60.61 -35.01 46.30
CA CYS A 6 -60.19 -35.10 47.72
C CYS A 6 -59.29 -36.34 47.97
N PHE A 7 -58.39 -36.22 48.96
CA PHE A 7 -57.94 -37.21 49.97
C PHE A 7 -57.16 -38.50 49.53
N VAL A 8 -56.05 -38.99 50.17
CA VAL A 8 -55.61 -39.09 51.61
C VAL A 8 -56.31 -40.28 52.32
N PRO A 9 -55.75 -41.08 53.29
CA PRO A 9 -54.50 -40.94 54.12
C PRO A 9 -53.63 -42.21 54.44
N LEU A 10 -52.51 -41.95 55.18
CA LEU A 10 -51.88 -42.74 56.29
C LEU A 10 -51.20 -44.10 55.97
N VAL A 11 -50.08 -44.49 56.59
CA VAL A 11 -49.34 -44.10 57.84
C VAL A 11 -47.86 -43.71 57.46
N GLY A 12 -46.97 -43.01 58.19
CA GLY A 12 -46.77 -42.61 59.61
C GLY A 12 -45.52 -43.31 60.20
N GLY A 13 -44.75 -42.81 61.18
CA GLY A 13 -44.86 -41.62 62.05
C GLY A 13 -43.53 -41.34 62.79
N VAL A 14 -43.59 -40.79 64.02
CA VAL A 14 -42.49 -40.38 64.93
C VAL A 14 -41.85 -39.00 64.66
N SER A 15 -41.62 -38.27 65.75
CA SER A 15 -41.10 -36.89 65.91
C SER A 15 -40.52 -36.78 67.35
N PRO A 16 -40.02 -35.63 67.88
CA PRO A 16 -39.74 -34.31 67.28
C PRO A 16 -38.35 -33.72 67.72
N SER A 17 -38.21 -32.38 67.56
CA SER A 17 -37.23 -31.46 68.21
C SER A 17 -35.99 -31.03 67.41
N PHE A 18 -35.17 -30.14 68.01
CA PHE A 18 -34.79 -28.84 67.43
C PHE A 18 -33.28 -28.52 67.53
N GLN A 19 -32.85 -27.46 66.83
CA GLN A 19 -31.60 -26.67 66.99
C GLN A 19 -30.28 -27.07 66.30
N ARG A 20 -29.46 -26.01 66.11
CA ARG A 20 -28.07 -25.96 65.61
C ARG A 20 -27.06 -26.07 66.78
N SER A 21 -25.86 -26.63 66.56
CA SER A 21 -24.56 -25.89 66.65
C SER A 21 -23.33 -26.78 66.37
N GLU A 22 -22.17 -26.12 66.17
CA GLU A 22 -20.76 -26.53 66.42
C GLU A 22 -20.19 -27.86 65.83
N GLN A 23 -19.23 -27.83 64.89
CA GLN A 23 -17.81 -27.41 64.94
C GLN A 23 -16.81 -28.46 65.49
N MET A 24 -15.88 -28.94 64.64
CA MET A 24 -14.44 -29.00 64.96
C MET A 24 -13.51 -29.14 63.71
N THR A 25 -13.05 -27.99 63.21
CA THR A 25 -11.65 -27.57 62.94
C THR A 25 -10.59 -28.49 62.28
N LYS A 26 -10.23 -28.14 61.02
CA LYS A 26 -8.90 -28.02 60.36
C LYS A 26 -7.71 -28.96 60.71
N MET A 27 -7.03 -29.44 59.65
CA MET A 27 -5.60 -29.11 59.40
C MET A 27 -5.16 -29.28 57.93
N ASN A 28 -4.18 -28.48 57.48
CA ASN A 28 -3.49 -28.60 56.19
C ASN A 28 -2.34 -29.62 56.28
N LEU A 29 -1.91 -30.23 55.17
CA LEU A 29 -0.54 -30.07 54.65
C LEU A 29 -0.25 -30.78 53.31
N SER A 30 0.79 -30.28 52.67
CA SER A 30 1.50 -30.64 51.44
C SER A 30 1.82 -32.13 51.16
N GLY A 31 1.95 -32.45 49.87
CA GLY A 31 3.23 -32.96 49.35
C GLY A 31 3.37 -34.43 48.94
N ALA A 32 3.63 -34.63 47.64
CA ALA A 32 4.48 -35.66 47.03
C ALA A 32 4.13 -37.18 47.11
N MET A 33 3.96 -37.75 45.91
CA MET A 33 4.39 -39.10 45.45
C MET A 33 3.94 -40.32 46.27
N SER A 34 3.13 -41.22 45.70
CA SER A 34 3.55 -42.18 44.64
C SER A 34 2.36 -43.12 44.29
N LYS A 35 2.36 -44.12 43.39
CA LYS A 35 3.43 -44.92 42.74
C LYS A 35 3.18 -45.12 41.22
N LEU A 36 2.61 -46.26 40.81
CA LEU A 36 2.49 -46.80 39.44
C LEU A 36 1.16 -47.58 39.30
N GLY A 37 0.50 -47.67 38.13
CA GLY A 37 0.78 -47.02 36.85
C GLY A 37 -0.04 -47.61 35.66
N VAL A 38 0.21 -47.04 34.45
CA VAL A 38 -0.04 -47.59 33.08
C VAL A 38 -1.44 -47.40 32.42
N SER A 39 -1.46 -46.49 31.41
CA SER A 39 -2.28 -46.39 30.16
C SER A 39 -3.81 -46.62 30.19
N LEU A 40 -4.67 -45.85 29.52
CA LEU A 40 -4.58 -45.41 28.12
C LEU A 40 -5.64 -44.29 27.85
N LEU A 41 -5.23 -43.11 27.40
CA LEU A 41 -6.14 -42.06 26.89
C LEU A 41 -5.69 -41.64 25.50
N ALA A 42 -6.43 -42.06 24.47
CA ALA A 42 -6.16 -41.74 23.08
C ALA A 42 -7.46 -41.52 22.29
N SER A 43 -7.37 -40.61 21.31
CA SER A 43 -8.31 -40.38 20.20
C SER A 43 -9.79 -40.12 20.52
N LEU A 44 -10.18 -38.84 20.45
CA LEU A 44 -11.34 -38.43 19.64
C LEU A 44 -11.18 -36.95 19.21
N ALA A 45 -10.23 -36.71 18.30
CA ALA A 45 -10.10 -35.44 17.61
C ALA A 45 -11.04 -35.41 16.40
N LEU A 46 -12.10 -34.61 16.46
CA LEU A 46 -12.88 -34.21 15.28
C LEU A 46 -12.29 -32.92 14.73
N GLY A 47 -11.61 -33.02 13.59
CA GLY A 47 -10.73 -31.98 13.07
C GLY A 47 -11.47 -30.74 12.53
N SER A 48 -11.00 -29.56 12.93
CA SER A 48 -11.29 -28.29 12.27
C SER A 48 -10.61 -28.25 10.89
N LEU A 49 -11.33 -28.70 9.86
CA LEU A 49 -10.91 -28.57 8.46
C LEU A 49 -10.96 -27.10 7.99
N SER A 50 -9.95 -26.33 8.38
CA SER A 50 -9.66 -25.01 7.80
C SER A 50 -9.07 -25.22 6.39
N PHE A 51 -9.75 -24.70 5.36
CA PHE A 51 -9.26 -24.66 3.97
C PHE A 51 -8.86 -23.23 3.56
N ALA A 52 -7.93 -22.60 4.28
CA ALA A 52 -7.34 -21.33 3.87
C ALA A 52 -6.49 -21.55 2.58
N GLN A 53 -7.03 -21.14 1.43
CA GLN A 53 -6.87 -21.91 0.19
C GLN A 53 -5.44 -22.32 -0.18
N ALA A 54 -5.34 -23.61 -0.49
CA ALA A 54 -4.31 -24.24 -1.31
C ALA A 54 -3.77 -23.37 -2.48
N PRO A 55 -2.50 -23.60 -2.89
CA PRO A 55 -1.83 -22.96 -4.02
C PRO A 55 -2.60 -22.83 -5.35
N THR A 56 -2.24 -21.81 -6.13
CA THR A 56 -2.87 -21.44 -7.42
C THR A 56 -1.87 -20.80 -8.36
N LEU A 57 -1.53 -21.26 -9.57
CA LEU A 57 -1.97 -22.29 -10.55
C LEU A 57 -3.15 -21.90 -11.47
N VAL A 58 -2.95 -22.04 -12.79
CA VAL A 58 -3.99 -22.08 -13.87
C VAL A 58 -3.50 -22.68 -15.22
N LYS A 59 -2.59 -22.06 -15.98
CA LYS A 59 -2.12 -22.52 -17.33
C LYS A 59 -0.81 -21.82 -17.75
N ASP A 60 0.38 -22.41 -17.76
CA ASP A 60 1.05 -23.16 -18.84
C ASP A 60 1.06 -22.47 -20.22
N ILE A 61 2.24 -22.31 -20.83
CA ILE A 61 2.51 -22.63 -22.24
C ILE A 61 3.99 -23.02 -22.42
N ASN A 62 4.91 -22.38 -21.69
CA ASN A 62 6.31 -22.19 -22.11
C ASN A 62 7.21 -23.43 -22.14
N THR A 63 8.31 -23.33 -22.90
CA THR A 63 9.62 -23.93 -22.58
C THR A 63 10.77 -23.00 -22.98
N GLN A 64 11.26 -22.15 -22.07
CA GLN A 64 12.69 -21.75 -22.02
C GLN A 64 13.31 -22.55 -20.86
N PRO A 65 14.05 -23.64 -21.15
CA PRO A 65 14.33 -24.67 -20.15
C PRO A 65 15.77 -24.81 -19.64
N LEU A 66 16.79 -24.19 -20.27
CA LEU A 66 18.14 -24.79 -20.31
C LEU A 66 18.81 -25.13 -18.95
N PRO A 67 19.00 -24.21 -17.98
CA PRO A 67 19.60 -24.50 -16.68
C PRO A 67 18.54 -24.34 -15.58
N ASN A 68 18.66 -23.36 -14.67
CA ASN A 68 17.46 -22.67 -14.23
C ASN A 68 17.19 -21.42 -15.10
N PRO A 69 16.04 -21.35 -15.80
CA PRO A 69 15.68 -20.28 -16.71
C PRO A 69 15.01 -19.10 -15.97
N SER A 70 15.84 -18.34 -15.25
CA SER A 70 15.44 -17.34 -14.25
C SER A 70 14.95 -15.98 -14.74
N SER A 71 14.18 -15.26 -13.91
CA SER A 71 13.64 -13.95 -14.28
C SER A 71 13.16 -12.99 -13.18
N TYR A 72 13.13 -11.70 -13.53
CA TYR A 72 13.15 -10.55 -12.62
C TYR A 72 12.01 -9.53 -12.83
N PRO A 73 10.88 -9.71 -12.13
CA PRO A 73 9.73 -8.82 -12.10
C PRO A 73 10.01 -7.32 -11.89
N SER A 74 9.36 -6.51 -12.73
CA SER A 74 9.39 -5.03 -12.82
C SER A 74 7.99 -4.42 -12.60
N SER A 75 7.81 -3.12 -12.85
CA SER A 75 6.71 -2.34 -12.22
C SER A 75 5.38 -2.17 -12.98
N TRP A 76 4.35 -2.02 -12.13
CA TRP A 76 2.90 -1.92 -12.34
C TRP A 76 2.31 -1.18 -11.11
N VAL A 77 1.00 -0.89 -11.02
CA VAL A 77 0.38 -0.16 -9.88
C VAL A 77 -1.11 -0.43 -9.62
N ASN A 78 -2.05 0.24 -10.31
CA ASN A 78 -3.48 -0.08 -10.35
C ASN A 78 -4.12 0.27 -11.70
N ILE A 79 -5.01 -0.58 -12.22
CA ILE A 79 -6.32 -0.14 -12.78
C ILE A 79 -7.35 -1.27 -12.90
N GLY A 80 -8.58 -0.96 -12.48
CA GLY A 80 -9.77 -1.70 -12.92
C GLY A 80 -9.79 -3.19 -12.51
N PRO A 81 -10.60 -4.02 -13.20
CA PRO A 81 -10.83 -5.42 -12.82
C PRO A 81 -9.74 -6.40 -13.31
N ILE A 82 -8.54 -5.93 -13.70
CA ILE A 82 -7.60 -6.67 -14.57
C ILE A 82 -6.13 -6.30 -14.30
N VAL A 83 -5.20 -7.29 -14.26
CA VAL A 83 -3.81 -7.11 -13.72
C VAL A 83 -2.63 -7.76 -14.50
N TYR A 84 -1.65 -6.98 -15.05
CA TYR A 84 -0.36 -7.36 -15.69
C TYR A 84 0.78 -6.32 -15.66
N PHE A 85 1.92 -6.68 -16.26
CA PHE A 85 3.06 -5.78 -16.50
C PHE A 85 3.86 -6.10 -17.78
N LYS A 86 4.74 -7.10 -17.76
CA LYS A 86 5.76 -7.40 -18.81
C LYS A 86 6.54 -8.68 -18.48
N ALA A 87 7.03 -9.54 -19.41
CA ALA A 87 7.77 -10.81 -19.13
C ALA A 87 9.13 -11.01 -19.88
N SER A 88 9.41 -12.23 -20.37
CA SER A 88 10.23 -12.61 -21.55
C SER A 88 9.95 -14.07 -21.94
N THR A 89 10.43 -14.53 -23.10
CA THR A 89 10.80 -15.93 -23.38
C THR A 89 12.06 -15.98 -24.25
N PRO A 90 13.14 -15.27 -23.89
CA PRO A 90 14.29 -14.99 -24.74
C PRO A 90 14.05 -14.84 -26.26
N THR A 91 12.91 -14.27 -26.67
CA THR A 91 12.47 -14.19 -28.07
C THR A 91 11.63 -12.95 -28.38
N THR A 92 10.44 -12.84 -27.78
CA THR A 92 9.36 -11.94 -28.22
C THR A 92 9.66 -10.45 -28.09
N GLY A 93 8.74 -9.61 -28.56
CA GLY A 93 8.85 -8.15 -28.55
C GLY A 93 8.34 -7.47 -27.27
N TYR A 94 7.18 -6.83 -27.37
CA TYR A 94 6.61 -5.98 -26.30
C TYR A 94 5.09 -6.17 -26.18
N GLU A 95 4.68 -7.43 -26.14
CA GLU A 95 3.44 -7.87 -26.79
C GLU A 95 2.17 -7.90 -25.93
N LEU A 96 1.03 -7.59 -26.57
CA LEU A 96 -0.24 -7.32 -25.91
C LEU A 96 -1.14 -8.57 -25.75
N PHE A 97 -0.65 -9.58 -25.03
CA PHE A 97 -1.40 -10.80 -24.67
C PHE A 97 -2.54 -10.49 -23.66
N LYS A 98 -3.72 -11.16 -23.68
CA LYS A 98 -4.97 -10.54 -23.12
C LYS A 98 -6.05 -11.48 -22.52
N THR A 99 -6.25 -11.43 -21.18
CA THR A 99 -7.39 -12.04 -20.41
C THR A 99 -7.67 -11.32 -19.06
N VAL A 100 -8.00 -11.99 -17.94
CA VAL A 100 -8.39 -11.42 -16.63
C VAL A 100 -7.62 -11.97 -15.39
N GLY A 101 -6.29 -11.77 -15.33
CA GLY A 101 -5.44 -12.25 -14.22
C GLY A 101 -5.35 -13.78 -14.11
N SER A 102 -5.31 -14.45 -15.26
CA SER A 102 -5.76 -15.84 -15.42
C SER A 102 -5.07 -16.57 -16.57
N SER A 103 -3.77 -16.36 -16.75
CA SER A 103 -2.90 -16.81 -17.85
C SER A 103 -3.24 -16.29 -19.25
N ALA A 104 -4.47 -16.49 -19.68
CA ALA A 104 -4.88 -16.91 -21.02
C ALA A 104 -4.87 -15.92 -22.21
N SER A 105 -5.07 -16.52 -23.39
CA SER A 105 -5.54 -15.95 -24.67
C SER A 105 -4.54 -15.07 -25.45
N THR A 106 -4.54 -15.30 -26.77
CA THR A 106 -3.62 -14.71 -27.75
C THR A 106 -4.23 -14.73 -29.16
N VAL A 107 -3.95 -13.70 -29.97
CA VAL A 107 -4.14 -13.65 -31.44
C VAL A 107 -2.98 -12.83 -32.03
N LEU A 108 -2.51 -13.11 -33.25
CA LEU A 108 -1.21 -12.65 -33.80
C LEU A 108 -1.11 -11.12 -34.04
N VAL A 109 -0.15 -10.64 -34.85
CA VAL A 109 0.47 -9.30 -34.73
C VAL A 109 0.76 -8.70 -36.12
N LYS A 110 0.94 -7.36 -36.22
CA LYS A 110 1.83 -6.78 -37.25
C LYS A 110 3.15 -6.33 -36.60
N ASP A 111 4.22 -7.01 -36.99
CA ASP A 111 5.62 -6.85 -36.58
C ASP A 111 6.22 -5.45 -36.74
N ILE A 112 7.42 -5.28 -36.17
CA ILE A 112 8.38 -4.26 -36.61
C ILE A 112 9.82 -4.80 -36.85
N ALA A 113 10.29 -5.85 -36.17
CA ALA A 113 11.54 -6.58 -36.51
C ALA A 113 11.58 -8.06 -35.99
N SER A 114 12.54 -8.45 -35.12
CA SER A 114 12.99 -9.84 -34.87
C SER A 114 13.12 -10.34 -33.41
N GLY A 115 12.99 -9.49 -32.38
CA GLY A 115 12.78 -9.85 -30.96
C GLY A 115 13.25 -8.80 -29.92
N ALA A 116 13.27 -9.19 -28.64
CA ALA A 116 14.49 -9.30 -27.84
C ALA A 116 15.36 -8.08 -27.40
N GLN A 117 14.89 -6.81 -27.41
CA GLN A 117 15.61 -5.70 -26.73
C GLN A 117 14.70 -4.93 -25.77
N SER A 118 15.27 -4.45 -24.66
CA SER A 118 14.58 -4.59 -23.38
C SER A 118 14.44 -3.35 -22.50
N SER A 119 13.56 -3.46 -21.51
CA SER A 119 12.78 -2.35 -20.93
C SER A 119 13.12 -1.96 -19.48
N SER A 120 13.61 -2.88 -18.66
CA SER A 120 14.19 -2.71 -17.30
C SER A 120 13.57 -1.72 -16.26
N PRO A 121 12.24 -1.51 -16.10
CA PRO A 121 11.75 -0.28 -15.46
C PRO A 121 10.98 -0.44 -14.12
N SER A 122 11.36 0.37 -13.12
CA SER A 122 10.76 0.43 -11.78
C SER A 122 9.82 1.62 -11.53
N TYR A 123 8.80 1.36 -10.69
CA TYR A 123 7.66 2.20 -10.27
C TYR A 123 6.67 2.62 -11.37
N LEU A 124 5.36 2.60 -11.07
CA LEU A 124 4.25 3.00 -11.97
C LEU A 124 3.17 3.75 -11.16
N THR A 125 2.27 4.52 -11.79
CA THR A 125 1.11 5.15 -11.11
C THR A 125 -0.23 5.27 -11.90
N LYS A 126 -1.28 5.96 -11.40
CA LYS A 126 -2.71 5.77 -11.80
C LYS A 126 -3.64 7.02 -11.77
N LEU A 127 -4.07 7.48 -12.95
CA LEU A 127 -5.45 7.97 -13.23
C LEU A 127 -5.80 7.71 -14.73
N GLY A 128 -7.08 7.67 -15.15
CA GLY A 128 -7.47 7.34 -16.54
C GLY A 128 -7.03 5.92 -16.94
N SER A 129 -6.54 5.73 -18.17
CA SER A 129 -6.08 4.44 -18.74
C SER A 129 -4.82 4.37 -19.64
N LYS A 130 -4.22 5.46 -20.20
CA LYS A 130 -2.98 5.33 -21.04
C LYS A 130 -1.80 4.83 -20.22
N ILE A 131 -1.51 3.53 -20.14
CA ILE A 131 -0.39 3.05 -19.31
C ILE A 131 0.92 3.47 -19.97
N VAL A 132 1.72 4.30 -19.32
CA VAL A 132 2.87 4.95 -19.94
C VAL A 132 4.16 4.22 -19.64
N PHE A 133 5.05 4.21 -20.61
CA PHE A 133 6.35 3.55 -20.62
C PHE A 133 7.38 4.50 -21.30
N VAL A 134 8.46 4.00 -21.91
CA VAL A 134 9.57 4.82 -22.45
C VAL A 134 10.07 4.27 -23.81
N ALA A 135 9.29 4.45 -24.88
CA ALA A 135 9.48 3.80 -26.20
C ALA A 135 10.79 4.23 -26.88
N SER A 136 11.33 3.40 -27.79
CA SER A 136 12.74 3.54 -28.19
C SER A 136 13.10 3.06 -29.62
N ASP A 137 12.83 3.89 -30.63
CA ASP A 137 13.11 3.74 -32.08
C ASP A 137 14.57 3.82 -32.56
N ALA A 138 14.71 3.62 -33.86
CA ALA A 138 15.96 3.71 -34.59
C ALA A 138 16.67 5.09 -34.56
N THR A 139 16.06 6.17 -34.05
CA THR A 139 16.16 7.46 -34.76
C THR A 139 16.21 8.79 -33.97
N ASN A 140 15.35 9.16 -32.99
CA ASN A 140 15.12 10.61 -32.69
C ASN A 140 15.19 11.25 -31.27
N GLY A 141 15.42 10.58 -30.13
CA GLY A 141 15.10 11.15 -28.80
C GLY A 141 15.09 10.17 -27.62
N ARG A 142 13.90 9.98 -27.01
CA ARG A 142 13.37 8.72 -26.41
C ARG A 142 11.86 8.82 -26.14
N GLU A 143 11.17 9.60 -26.96
CA GLU A 143 9.76 9.93 -26.84
C GLU A 143 8.87 8.79 -27.39
N LEU A 144 7.55 8.82 -27.13
CA LEU A 144 6.80 7.59 -26.88
C LEU A 144 5.84 7.11 -28.01
N TRP A 145 5.72 5.79 -28.12
CA TRP A 145 4.85 5.04 -29.03
C TRP A 145 4.12 3.92 -28.27
N ILE A 146 3.08 3.38 -28.90
CA ILE A 146 1.86 3.05 -28.18
C ILE A 146 1.11 1.86 -28.82
N SER A 147 0.64 0.90 -28.03
CA SER A 147 -0.44 -0.07 -28.30
C SER A 147 -1.02 -0.63 -26.99
N ASP A 148 -2.33 -0.86 -26.92
CA ASP A 148 -3.07 -1.34 -25.74
C ASP A 148 -3.58 -2.79 -25.81
N GLY A 149 -3.51 -3.41 -26.99
CA GLY A 149 -4.03 -4.76 -27.24
C GLY A 149 -5.37 -4.80 -27.96
N THR A 150 -5.96 -3.64 -28.28
CA THR A 150 -6.85 -3.52 -29.44
C THR A 150 -6.06 -3.65 -30.75
N SER A 151 -6.68 -3.43 -31.91
CA SER A 151 -5.98 -3.27 -33.19
C SER A 151 -4.92 -2.15 -33.12
N ALA A 152 -5.28 -1.02 -32.51
CA ALA A 152 -4.60 0.23 -32.72
C ALA A 152 -4.61 1.15 -31.48
N GLY A 153 -3.93 0.75 -30.40
CA GLY A 153 -3.55 1.69 -29.34
C GLY A 153 -2.47 2.69 -29.79
N THR A 154 -2.36 2.98 -31.11
CA THR A 154 -1.09 3.08 -31.87
C THR A 154 -0.95 4.30 -32.80
N THR A 155 0.26 4.88 -32.88
CA THR A 155 0.83 5.50 -34.11
C THR A 155 2.30 5.91 -33.90
N LEU A 156 3.09 6.02 -34.98
CA LEU A 156 4.26 6.91 -35.03
C LEU A 156 3.79 8.36 -35.10
N LEU A 157 3.35 8.82 -33.93
CA LEU A 157 2.36 9.88 -33.76
C LEU A 157 2.92 11.30 -33.92
N LYS A 158 4.04 11.60 -33.28
CA LYS A 158 4.77 12.88 -33.35
C LYS A 158 6.15 12.70 -32.71
N ASN A 159 7.20 12.63 -33.51
CA ASN A 159 8.53 13.06 -33.04
C ASN A 159 8.42 14.56 -32.69
N ILE A 160 8.90 14.92 -31.50
CA ILE A 160 8.68 16.22 -30.83
C ILE A 160 9.96 17.08 -30.82
N ARG A 161 11.12 16.46 -31.03
CA ARG A 161 12.40 16.88 -30.43
C ARG A 161 13.32 17.65 -31.39
N SER A 162 14.09 18.62 -30.87
CA SER A 162 15.31 19.15 -31.49
C SER A 162 16.59 18.60 -30.81
N GLY A 163 17.73 19.31 -30.87
CA GLY A 163 18.86 19.12 -29.93
C GLY A 163 19.43 17.70 -29.82
N SER A 164 19.51 17.17 -28.60
CA SER A 164 19.93 15.79 -28.26
C SER A 164 19.49 15.35 -26.84
N GLY A 165 20.41 14.98 -25.95
CA GLY A 165 20.18 14.78 -24.50
C GLY A 165 19.80 13.36 -24.02
N SER A 166 20.00 13.10 -22.73
CA SER A 166 19.66 11.86 -21.99
C SER A 166 19.41 12.15 -20.51
N SER A 167 18.32 11.64 -19.91
CA SER A 167 17.94 11.89 -18.50
C SER A 167 17.92 10.64 -17.62
N SER A 168 17.44 10.74 -16.36
CA SER A 168 17.14 9.55 -15.53
C SER A 168 16.01 9.76 -14.49
N PRO A 169 15.30 8.68 -14.10
CA PRO A 169 13.89 8.77 -13.68
C PRO A 169 13.60 8.56 -12.18
N TYR A 170 12.83 9.48 -11.57
CA TYR A 170 12.33 9.44 -10.19
C TYR A 170 10.78 9.59 -9.97
N ASN A 171 10.17 10.78 -10.13
CA ASN A 171 9.02 11.23 -9.31
C ASN A 171 7.61 11.07 -9.90
N LEU A 172 7.09 9.86 -9.77
CA LEU A 172 5.70 9.45 -10.04
C LEU A 172 4.86 9.28 -8.76
N THR A 173 3.64 9.79 -8.80
CA THR A 173 2.39 9.11 -8.41
C THR A 173 1.26 9.77 -9.25
N ALA A 174 0.05 10.04 -8.77
CA ALA A 174 -1.01 10.50 -9.66
C ALA A 174 -2.07 11.39 -9.02
N ALA A 175 -2.80 12.01 -9.93
CA ALA A 175 -3.76 13.06 -9.73
C ALA A 175 -4.53 13.32 -11.03
N GLY A 176 -5.28 14.42 -11.01
CA GLY A 176 -5.78 15.16 -12.16
C GLY A 176 -5.94 16.63 -11.80
N GLY A 177 -4.87 17.37 -11.44
CA GLY A 177 -3.44 17.02 -11.52
C GLY A 177 -2.87 16.96 -12.94
N LYS A 178 -1.53 16.93 -13.10
CA LYS A 178 -0.84 16.89 -14.42
C LYS A 178 0.33 15.91 -14.51
N VAL A 179 0.82 15.58 -15.73
CA VAL A 179 1.84 14.51 -15.96
C VAL A 179 3.28 14.93 -15.84
N PHE A 180 3.79 15.72 -16.78
CA PHE A 180 5.22 15.97 -16.93
C PHE A 180 6.01 14.64 -17.13
N PHE A 181 5.92 14.02 -18.31
CA PHE A 181 7.00 13.11 -18.75
C PHE A 181 8.22 13.98 -19.07
N VAL A 182 9.42 13.68 -18.57
CA VAL A 182 10.53 14.65 -18.53
C VAL A 182 11.77 14.17 -19.28
N ALA A 183 12.33 15.03 -20.12
CA ALA A 183 13.50 14.77 -20.97
C ALA A 183 14.65 15.70 -20.59
N ASN A 184 15.89 15.32 -20.93
CA ASN A 184 17.05 16.17 -20.74
C ASN A 184 17.27 17.08 -21.96
N ASP A 185 17.08 18.38 -21.78
CA ASP A 185 17.66 19.41 -22.63
C ASP A 185 19.16 19.57 -22.33
N GLY A 186 19.98 19.82 -23.36
CA GLY A 186 21.44 19.85 -23.26
C GLY A 186 22.01 21.03 -22.47
N ILE A 187 21.20 22.06 -22.20
CA ILE A 187 21.56 23.19 -21.31
C ILE A 187 20.57 23.30 -20.15
N ASN A 188 19.26 23.09 -20.40
CA ASN A 188 18.20 23.37 -19.42
C ASN A 188 17.92 22.18 -18.48
N GLY A 189 18.40 20.99 -18.85
CA GLY A 189 18.35 19.81 -18.00
C GLY A 189 17.05 19.01 -18.13
N TYR A 190 16.73 18.22 -17.10
CA TYR A 190 15.56 17.35 -17.03
C TYR A 190 14.27 18.19 -16.84
N GLU A 191 13.79 18.86 -17.89
CA GLU A 191 12.88 20.04 -17.78
C GLU A 191 11.37 19.70 -17.67
N LEU A 192 10.62 20.58 -16.99
CA LEU A 192 9.29 20.34 -16.41
C LEU A 192 8.08 20.49 -17.34
N TRP A 193 8.19 19.99 -18.57
CA TRP A 193 7.23 20.24 -19.65
C TRP A 193 5.82 19.70 -19.41
N VAL A 194 4.83 20.38 -20.01
CA VAL A 194 3.47 19.88 -20.22
C VAL A 194 3.39 19.13 -21.56
N THR A 195 2.94 19.69 -22.70
CA THR A 195 2.55 18.98 -23.97
C THR A 195 1.06 18.58 -24.12
N ASP A 196 0.13 19.43 -23.66
CA ASP A 196 -1.31 19.16 -23.47
C ASP A 196 -2.19 18.80 -24.70
N GLY A 197 -1.63 18.46 -25.85
CA GLY A 197 -2.35 17.67 -26.87
C GLY A 197 -3.62 18.25 -27.53
N THR A 198 -3.95 19.53 -27.38
CA THR A 198 -5.02 20.21 -28.15
C THR A 198 -4.61 21.65 -28.45
N THR A 199 -4.87 22.19 -29.65
CA THR A 199 -4.31 23.51 -30.03
C THR A 199 -4.88 24.66 -29.19
N ALA A 200 -6.16 24.60 -28.80
CA ALA A 200 -6.63 25.24 -27.59
C ALA A 200 -6.16 24.37 -26.41
N GLY A 201 -5.15 24.82 -25.66
CA GLY A 201 -4.29 23.94 -24.86
C GLY A 201 -2.85 23.82 -25.40
N THR A 202 -2.41 24.69 -26.30
CA THR A 202 -0.97 24.91 -26.56
C THR A 202 -0.37 25.62 -25.34
N THR A 203 -0.13 24.86 -24.27
CA THR A 203 0.05 25.39 -22.91
C THR A 203 0.87 24.50 -21.97
N MET A 204 1.75 25.10 -21.16
CA MET A 204 2.09 24.65 -19.78
C MET A 204 1.33 25.48 -18.72
N VAL A 205 1.96 26.15 -17.75
CA VAL A 205 1.33 26.60 -16.47
C VAL A 205 1.79 28.03 -16.06
N LYS A 206 2.53 28.25 -14.96
CA LYS A 206 3.43 29.41 -14.84
C LYS A 206 4.84 28.91 -14.70
N ASP A 207 5.55 28.93 -15.80
CA ASP A 207 6.99 28.91 -15.86
C ASP A 207 7.57 30.24 -15.29
N ILE A 208 8.71 30.21 -14.56
CA ILE A 208 8.86 30.81 -13.22
C ILE A 208 10.20 31.34 -12.55
N ARG A 209 11.45 30.98 -12.92
CA ARG A 209 12.71 30.97 -12.11
C ARG A 209 13.84 31.95 -12.49
N SER A 210 14.23 32.83 -11.57
CA SER A 210 15.56 33.49 -11.63
C SER A 210 16.75 32.53 -11.45
N GLY A 211 17.72 32.66 -12.37
CA GLY A 211 19.01 31.99 -12.33
C GLY A 211 19.05 30.58 -12.96
N SER A 212 20.23 30.23 -13.47
CA SER A 212 20.55 28.95 -14.08
C SER A 212 20.85 27.88 -13.01
N SER A 213 19.82 27.41 -12.31
CA SER A 213 19.94 26.37 -11.28
C SER A 213 18.59 25.71 -11.00
N SER A 214 18.63 24.41 -10.72
CA SER A 214 17.44 23.57 -10.60
C SER A 214 16.56 23.86 -9.39
N SER A 215 15.31 23.41 -9.51
CA SER A 215 14.26 23.51 -8.49
C SER A 215 14.37 22.47 -7.34
N GLY A 216 15.43 21.65 -7.33
CA GLY A 216 15.83 20.66 -6.32
C GLY A 216 14.77 19.63 -5.87
N ILE A 217 14.87 18.36 -6.27
CA ILE A 217 13.73 17.40 -6.25
C ILE A 217 14.01 16.04 -5.58
N SER A 218 12.96 15.40 -5.04
CA SER A 218 12.80 13.96 -4.71
C SER A 218 11.45 13.67 -4.03
N TYR A 219 10.75 12.63 -4.50
CA TYR A 219 9.64 11.81 -3.96
C TYR A 219 8.36 12.44 -3.37
N ILE A 220 7.29 11.62 -3.36
CA ILE A 220 5.88 11.96 -3.63
C ILE A 220 4.89 11.09 -2.80
N THR A 221 3.61 11.49 -2.69
CA THR A 221 2.44 10.58 -2.50
C THR A 221 1.20 10.98 -3.35
N PRO A 222 0.01 10.35 -3.21
CA PRO A 222 -1.25 10.79 -3.87
C PRO A 222 -2.44 11.01 -2.91
N VAL A 223 -3.52 11.65 -3.42
CA VAL A 223 -4.88 11.67 -2.79
C VAL A 223 -6.04 11.83 -3.79
N GLY A 224 -6.61 13.03 -3.99
CA GLY A 224 -7.88 13.27 -4.70
C GLY A 224 -8.13 14.57 -5.50
N ASN A 225 -7.44 15.73 -5.35
CA ASN A 225 -7.85 16.94 -6.14
C ASN A 225 -6.90 18.11 -6.68
N LYS A 226 -5.66 18.45 -6.24
CA LYS A 226 -4.62 19.36 -6.90
C LYS A 226 -3.19 19.07 -6.38
N ILE A 227 -2.07 19.47 -7.01
CA ILE A 227 -0.72 19.02 -6.54
C ILE A 227 -0.25 19.41 -5.08
N VAL A 228 0.50 20.49 -4.77
CA VAL A 228 1.25 20.80 -3.48
C VAL A 228 2.52 19.77 -3.34
N PHE A 229 4.80 19.80 -3.91
CA PHE A 229 5.94 19.11 -4.68
C PHE A 229 7.41 19.23 -4.19
N ARG A 230 8.25 20.01 -4.90
CA ARG A 230 9.67 20.35 -4.76
C ARG A 230 10.05 21.13 -6.02
N ALA A 231 9.78 22.43 -5.98
CA ALA A 231 10.21 23.35 -7.01
C ALA A 231 10.79 24.62 -6.34
N SER A 232 12.10 24.81 -6.42
CA SER A 232 12.90 25.76 -5.65
C SER A 232 13.46 26.97 -6.35
N ASP A 233 13.82 27.93 -5.51
CA ASP A 233 13.71 29.36 -5.75
C ASP A 233 15.03 30.10 -6.02
N GLY A 234 16.20 29.55 -5.73
CA GLY A 234 17.37 30.43 -5.72
C GLY A 234 17.21 31.63 -4.77
N THR A 235 16.25 31.61 -3.83
CA THR A 235 15.77 32.67 -2.91
C THR A 235 15.75 32.33 -1.39
N ASN A 236 15.56 31.07 -0.95
CA ASN A 236 15.47 30.67 0.47
C ASN A 236 16.26 29.39 0.88
N GLY A 237 15.69 28.55 1.77
CA GLY A 237 16.38 27.51 2.54
C GLY A 237 15.69 26.15 2.75
N TYR A 238 14.59 25.90 2.01
CA TYR A 238 13.75 24.72 1.73
C TYR A 238 12.32 24.82 2.36
N GLU A 239 11.27 24.85 1.52
CA GLU A 239 10.24 25.94 1.50
C GLU A 239 8.72 25.60 1.33
N LEU A 240 7.93 26.58 0.84
CA LEU A 240 6.47 26.73 0.80
C LEU A 240 5.87 26.79 -0.63
N TRP A 241 5.04 25.83 -1.12
CA TRP A 241 4.32 25.96 -2.43
C TRP A 241 2.89 25.46 -2.50
N VAL A 242 2.00 26.22 -3.17
CA VAL A 242 0.55 25.94 -3.24
C VAL A 242 -0.18 26.74 -4.34
N SER A 243 0.07 26.45 -5.65
CA SER A 243 -0.38 27.27 -6.83
C SER A 243 -1.92 27.36 -7.11
N ASP A 244 -2.46 27.32 -8.34
CA ASP A 244 -3.20 26.12 -8.76
C ASP A 244 -3.42 25.79 -10.27
N GLY A 245 -2.60 26.25 -11.23
CA GLY A 245 -2.30 25.51 -12.50
C GLY A 245 -2.22 25.95 -14.01
N THR A 246 -2.33 27.12 -14.69
CA THR A 246 -2.62 28.55 -14.48
C THR A 246 -1.42 29.51 -14.48
N SER A 247 -1.70 30.82 -14.42
CA SER A 247 -0.76 31.91 -14.23
C SER A 247 -1.39 33.16 -13.57
N ALA A 248 -2.66 33.17 -13.14
CA ALA A 248 -3.42 34.39 -12.83
C ALA A 248 -3.14 35.13 -11.48
N GLY A 249 -1.99 34.92 -10.80
CA GLY A 249 -1.54 35.77 -9.70
C GLY A 249 -0.38 35.20 -8.89
N THR A 250 0.74 35.90 -8.69
CA THR A 250 2.07 35.27 -8.78
C THR A 250 3.00 35.38 -7.55
N THR A 251 3.70 34.29 -7.19
CA THR A 251 4.86 34.13 -6.25
C THR A 251 4.59 33.28 -4.96
N MET A 252 5.65 32.88 -4.25
CA MET A 252 5.95 31.78 -3.27
C MET A 252 5.03 31.34 -2.05
N ILE A 253 5.33 31.51 -0.73
CA ILE A 253 4.30 31.71 0.38
C ILE A 253 4.64 32.61 1.63
N LYS A 254 5.52 33.62 1.54
CA LYS A 254 5.87 34.61 2.61
C LYS A 254 6.70 34.11 3.83
N ASP A 255 7.31 35.04 4.56
CA ASP A 255 8.41 34.87 5.55
C ASP A 255 8.31 35.75 6.83
N ILE A 256 9.33 35.72 7.70
CA ILE A 256 9.78 36.92 8.44
C ILE A 256 11.31 37.11 8.41
N TYR A 257 12.07 36.77 9.46
CA TYR A 257 13.55 36.87 9.56
C TYR A 257 14.09 38.26 9.10
N ALA A 258 15.32 38.36 8.57
CA ALA A 258 15.89 39.60 8.00
C ALA A 258 16.33 39.43 6.52
N GLY A 259 17.29 38.55 6.22
CA GLY A 259 17.77 38.23 4.86
C GLY A 259 18.23 36.76 4.74
N SER A 260 18.52 36.25 3.55
CA SER A 260 18.65 34.81 3.20
C SER A 260 19.42 33.89 4.18
N GLY A 261 19.06 32.61 4.28
CA GLY A 261 19.52 31.68 5.36
C GLY A 261 19.19 30.05 5.33
N SER A 262 19.83 28.24 6.67
CA SER A 262 20.00 26.72 6.79
C SER A 262 18.93 25.98 7.60
N SER A 263 17.86 25.49 6.96
CA SER A 263 16.95 24.51 7.57
C SER A 263 16.72 23.24 6.77
N TYR A 264 16.92 23.27 5.45
CA TYR A 264 16.91 22.13 4.53
C TYR A 264 15.75 21.11 4.71
N PRO A 265 14.54 21.49 5.18
CA PRO A 265 13.62 20.55 5.81
C PRO A 265 13.01 19.61 4.77
N SER A 266 12.77 18.34 5.13
CA SER A 266 12.60 17.21 4.19
C SER A 266 11.12 16.85 3.84
N TYR A 267 10.87 15.65 3.27
CA TYR A 267 9.63 15.15 2.61
C TYR A 267 8.31 15.26 3.43
N LEU A 268 7.11 15.12 2.81
CA LEU A 268 5.77 15.11 3.45
C LEU A 268 4.72 14.23 2.65
N ALA A 269 3.56 13.81 3.22
CA ALA A 269 2.60 12.83 2.62
C ALA A 269 1.08 12.76 3.05
N VAL A 270 0.20 12.34 2.10
CA VAL A 270 -1.19 11.73 2.09
C VAL A 270 -2.53 12.47 2.43
N LEU A 271 -3.15 12.56 3.62
CA LEU A 271 -4.64 12.46 3.82
C LEU A 271 -5.59 13.68 3.59
N GLY A 272 -6.12 14.30 4.65
CA GLY A 272 -7.44 14.97 4.63
C GLY A 272 -7.53 16.33 3.91
N SER A 273 -6.53 17.23 4.08
CA SER A 273 -6.34 18.54 3.40
C SER A 273 -4.90 19.13 3.57
N LYS A 274 -4.51 19.52 4.80
CA LYS A 274 -3.31 20.25 5.33
C LYS A 274 -1.93 19.59 5.32
N VAL A 275 -0.91 20.35 4.92
CA VAL A 275 0.53 20.12 5.11
C VAL A 275 0.95 20.54 6.55
N TYR A 276 2.01 19.96 7.14
CA TYR A 276 2.49 20.23 8.52
C TYR A 276 4.02 20.16 8.68
N PHE A 277 4.65 20.99 9.54
CA PHE A 277 6.12 21.21 9.55
C PHE A 277 6.60 22.20 10.63
N ALA A 278 7.88 22.55 10.60
CA ALA A 278 8.66 23.12 11.70
C ALA A 278 9.38 24.47 11.40
N ALA A 279 9.76 25.17 12.47
CA ALA A 279 9.90 26.62 12.63
C ALA A 279 11.12 27.05 13.49
N ASN A 280 11.29 28.35 13.75
CA ASN A 280 12.30 28.93 14.66
C ASN A 280 12.17 30.48 14.75
N ASP A 281 12.12 31.11 15.94
CA ASP A 281 12.19 32.58 16.14
C ASP A 281 12.57 33.03 17.57
N GLY A 282 13.34 34.10 17.75
CA GLY A 282 13.65 34.70 19.06
C GLY A 282 14.47 33.83 20.03
N THR A 283 13.87 33.05 20.95
CA THR A 283 14.61 32.25 21.96
C THR A 283 14.13 30.80 22.21
N ASN A 284 12.82 30.50 22.20
CA ASN A 284 12.23 29.45 23.04
C ASN A 284 11.98 28.07 22.38
N GLY A 285 12.91 27.54 21.58
CA GLY A 285 12.68 26.27 20.86
C GLY A 285 13.65 25.88 19.74
N THR A 286 13.34 24.81 18.99
CA THR A 286 13.86 24.54 17.63
C THR A 286 12.73 24.08 16.72
N GLU A 287 11.60 24.79 16.80
CA GLU A 287 10.30 24.13 16.98
C GLU A 287 9.34 24.19 15.79
N LEU A 288 8.10 24.68 15.96
CA LEU A 288 6.96 24.25 15.16
C LEU A 288 5.76 25.20 15.23
N TRP A 289 5.02 25.35 14.14
CA TRP A 289 3.70 26.01 14.13
C TRP A 289 2.71 25.14 13.34
N ALA A 290 1.43 25.41 13.53
CA ALA A 290 0.40 25.04 12.57
C ALA A 290 -0.70 26.11 12.65
N THR A 291 -1.30 26.44 11.52
CA THR A 291 -1.96 27.76 11.35
C THR A 291 -3.33 27.70 10.66
N ASP A 292 -3.93 26.50 10.63
CA ASP A 292 -5.16 26.03 9.98
C ASP A 292 -5.22 26.18 8.44
N GLY A 293 -4.70 27.28 7.91
CA GLY A 293 -4.50 27.55 6.49
C GLY A 293 -5.42 28.60 5.86
N THR A 294 -5.90 29.56 6.65
CA THR A 294 -6.52 30.80 6.15
C THR A 294 -5.97 32.03 6.87
N SER A 295 -4.84 32.53 6.36
CA SER A 295 -4.36 33.92 6.34
C SER A 295 -4.21 34.75 7.62
N THR A 296 -4.73 34.33 8.76
CA THR A 296 -4.64 35.07 10.02
C THR A 296 -4.49 34.18 11.26
N GLY A 297 -4.73 32.87 11.14
CA GLY A 297 -4.56 31.87 12.21
C GLY A 297 -3.09 31.53 12.53
N THR A 298 -2.16 32.46 12.31
CA THR A 298 -0.71 32.22 12.33
C THR A 298 -0.19 32.27 13.79
N VAL A 299 -0.10 31.11 14.46
CA VAL A 299 0.22 30.99 15.90
C VAL A 299 1.24 29.86 16.16
N MET A 300 2.18 30.06 17.08
CA MET A 300 3.33 29.16 17.36
C MET A 300 2.98 27.94 18.25
N ILE A 301 3.46 26.73 17.92
CA ILE A 301 3.20 25.53 18.74
C ILE A 301 4.16 25.44 19.93
N LYS A 302 3.60 25.10 21.10
CA LYS A 302 4.25 25.18 22.42
C LYS A 302 5.62 24.52 22.53
N ASN A 303 5.87 23.36 21.89
CA ASN A 303 7.13 22.55 21.85
C ASN A 303 6.83 21.04 21.98
N ILE A 304 7.83 20.20 21.70
CA ILE A 304 8.00 18.91 22.39
C ILE A 304 8.88 19.08 23.63
N ARG A 305 10.19 18.77 23.60
CA ARG A 305 11.10 19.20 24.68
C ARG A 305 11.59 20.61 24.38
N THR A 306 10.67 21.51 24.69
CA THR A 306 10.91 22.81 25.32
C THR A 306 12.36 23.31 25.20
N GLY A 307 12.70 24.02 24.13
CA GLY A 307 13.95 24.79 24.02
C GLY A 307 14.84 24.50 22.80
N SER A 308 16.05 25.10 22.82
CA SER A 308 16.75 25.56 21.61
C SER A 308 18.18 25.02 21.36
N SER A 309 18.37 23.71 21.50
CA SER A 309 19.60 23.00 21.08
C SER A 309 19.40 22.41 19.66
N SER A 310 19.79 21.16 19.35
CA SER A 310 19.38 20.45 18.13
C SER A 310 19.64 18.94 18.15
N SER A 311 18.73 18.21 17.51
CA SER A 311 18.85 16.84 17.00
C SER A 311 18.27 16.76 15.57
N TYR A 312 18.26 15.60 14.91
CA TYR A 312 17.91 15.50 13.48
C TYR A 312 17.01 14.28 13.18
N PRO A 313 15.68 14.38 13.26
CA PRO A 313 14.75 13.27 12.98
C PRO A 313 14.68 12.76 11.53
N ARG A 314 13.80 11.77 11.26
CA ARG A 314 13.45 11.28 9.90
C ARG A 314 12.12 10.47 9.79
N TYR A 315 11.49 10.61 8.61
CA TYR A 315 10.51 9.83 7.83
C TYR A 315 9.02 9.53 8.21
N LEU A 316 8.65 9.19 9.45
CA LEU A 316 7.25 9.28 9.97
C LEU A 316 6.13 8.42 9.30
N VAL A 317 4.91 8.46 9.88
CA VAL A 317 3.82 7.46 9.68
C VAL A 317 2.36 7.98 9.90
N THR A 318 1.40 7.11 10.22
CA THR A 318 0.04 7.09 9.61
C THR A 318 -1.06 6.48 10.52
N VAL A 319 -2.30 6.38 10.03
CA VAL A 319 -3.49 5.61 10.51
C VAL A 319 -4.50 6.37 11.38
N GLY A 320 -5.79 6.28 11.00
CA GLY A 320 -6.92 6.47 11.92
C GLY A 320 -7.38 7.93 12.04
N SER A 321 -8.20 8.25 13.04
CA SER A 321 -8.61 9.63 13.34
C SER A 321 -7.65 10.38 14.27
N LYS A 322 -6.77 9.66 14.99
CA LYS A 322 -5.98 10.13 16.14
C LYS A 322 -4.48 10.20 15.83
N ILE A 323 -3.67 10.72 16.77
CA ILE A 323 -2.21 10.50 16.80
C ILE A 323 -1.86 9.63 18.04
N PHE A 324 -0.76 8.85 18.02
CA PHE A 324 -0.05 8.44 16.82
C PHE A 324 1.43 8.10 17.01
N PHE A 325 2.35 9.00 16.66
CA PHE A 325 3.74 8.62 16.37
C PHE A 325 4.69 8.52 17.57
N ARG A 326 5.63 9.46 17.79
CA ARG A 326 6.80 9.21 18.67
C ARG A 326 7.46 10.40 19.40
N ALA A 327 6.99 10.94 20.52
CA ALA A 327 7.49 12.19 21.15
C ALA A 327 8.20 12.01 22.51
N ASN A 328 8.53 13.13 23.17
CA ASN A 328 9.50 13.17 24.27
C ASN A 328 9.30 14.38 25.19
N ASP A 329 8.94 14.20 26.46
CA ASP A 329 8.90 15.30 27.46
C ASP A 329 10.29 15.56 28.09
N GLY A 330 11.32 15.56 27.25
CA GLY A 330 12.73 15.74 27.62
C GLY A 330 13.37 14.56 28.37
N THR A 331 12.67 13.44 28.39
CA THR A 331 12.71 12.50 29.51
C THR A 331 12.62 11.08 29.00
N ASN A 332 11.48 10.71 28.40
CA ASN A 332 11.32 9.36 27.95
C ASN A 332 11.55 9.18 26.46
N GLY A 333 11.75 10.18 25.59
CA GLY A 333 12.22 9.91 24.22
C GLY A 333 11.22 9.32 23.22
N ASP A 334 11.31 9.64 21.93
CA ASP A 334 10.40 9.25 20.84
C ASP A 334 9.36 8.09 21.03
N GLU A 335 8.25 8.32 21.76
CA GLU A 335 6.96 7.57 21.71
C GLU A 335 5.70 8.49 21.79
N LEU A 336 4.66 8.09 21.06
CA LEU A 336 3.25 8.46 21.06
C LEU A 336 2.67 9.35 22.19
N TRP A 337 2.45 10.63 21.86
CA TRP A 337 1.35 11.45 22.40
C TRP A 337 -0.03 10.86 22.01
N THR A 338 -0.92 10.63 22.97
CA THR A 338 -2.24 9.94 22.79
C THR A 338 -3.35 10.95 22.47
N SER A 339 -3.82 11.00 21.20
CA SER A 339 -4.37 12.24 20.61
C SER A 339 -5.79 12.21 19.99
N ASP A 340 -6.76 12.62 20.82
CA ASP A 340 -8.06 13.26 20.52
C ASP A 340 -8.03 14.41 19.48
N GLY A 341 -6.90 15.10 19.34
CA GLY A 341 -6.73 16.30 18.53
C GLY A 341 -5.34 16.93 18.73
N THR A 342 -5.14 18.12 18.15
CA THR A 342 -4.68 19.30 18.95
C THR A 342 -3.25 19.19 19.58
N SER A 343 -2.61 20.20 20.16
CA SER A 343 -3.11 21.27 21.02
C SER A 343 -3.88 20.75 22.26
N ALA A 344 -3.67 19.47 22.62
CA ALA A 344 -4.06 18.75 23.85
C ALA A 344 -4.08 17.20 23.69
N GLY A 345 -3.85 16.62 22.50
CA GLY A 345 -3.89 15.16 22.31
C GLY A 345 -2.73 14.44 23.00
N THR A 346 -2.80 14.31 24.33
CA THR A 346 -1.65 14.24 25.26
C THR A 346 -2.12 13.85 26.68
N VAL A 347 -1.81 12.63 27.19
CA VAL A 347 -2.10 12.20 28.58
C VAL A 347 -1.09 11.14 29.08
N LEU A 348 -0.58 11.27 30.32
CA LEU A 348 0.45 10.42 30.93
C LEU A 348 0.08 8.93 31.09
N VAL A 349 1.02 8.04 30.75
CA VAL A 349 0.99 6.57 30.93
C VAL A 349 2.44 6.06 31.14
N LYS A 350 2.68 4.86 31.70
CA LYS A 350 4.04 4.28 31.73
C LYS A 350 4.47 3.77 30.35
N ASN A 351 5.38 4.52 29.72
CA ASN A 351 6.55 4.10 28.94
C ASN A 351 6.87 2.59 29.10
N ILE A 352 7.33 1.87 28.07
CA ILE A 352 8.11 0.65 28.42
C ILE A 352 9.53 1.05 28.80
N ARG A 353 10.48 1.22 27.87
CA ARG A 353 11.87 1.52 28.26
C ARG A 353 12.01 2.79 29.10
N SER A 354 12.17 2.50 30.38
CA SER A 354 12.89 3.28 31.37
C SER A 354 14.39 3.43 30.97
N GLY A 355 15.36 3.28 31.88
CA GLY A 355 16.79 3.30 31.52
C GLY A 355 17.25 4.59 30.79
N SER A 356 17.98 4.46 29.67
CA SER A 356 18.53 5.59 28.90
C SER A 356 18.61 5.44 27.35
N ILE A 357 18.31 4.25 26.79
CA ILE A 357 18.40 3.99 25.34
C ILE A 357 17.26 3.07 24.88
N GLY A 358 16.13 3.66 24.50
CA GLY A 358 14.92 2.97 24.02
C GLY A 358 14.48 3.20 22.56
N SER A 359 15.28 3.94 21.76
CA SER A 359 15.04 4.19 20.32
C SER A 359 16.29 4.64 19.54
N TYR A 360 16.33 4.35 18.23
CA TYR A 360 17.14 5.08 17.22
C TYR A 360 16.56 4.92 15.78
N PRO A 361 15.30 5.30 15.51
CA PRO A 361 14.31 4.72 14.57
C PRO A 361 14.69 4.25 13.14
N TYR A 362 13.92 3.30 12.59
CA TYR A 362 14.06 2.77 11.20
C TYR A 362 12.69 2.40 10.52
N ARG A 363 12.65 1.62 9.42
CA ARG A 363 11.49 1.47 8.46
C ARG A 363 10.22 0.75 9.00
N LEU A 364 8.99 1.11 8.60
CA LEU A 364 7.91 1.38 9.59
C LEU A 364 6.55 0.61 9.69
N THR A 365 5.79 0.26 8.63
CA THR A 365 4.36 0.72 8.61
C THR A 365 3.13 -0.22 8.80
N ALA A 366 2.04 0.37 9.32
CA ALA A 366 0.69 -0.06 9.81
C ALA A 366 0.28 -1.55 10.02
N PHE A 367 -0.67 -1.75 10.94
CA PHE A 367 -1.37 -3.02 11.17
C PHE A 367 -2.86 -2.84 11.52
N GLY A 368 -3.72 -3.69 10.94
CA GLY A 368 -4.92 -4.31 11.54
C GLY A 368 -5.93 -3.44 12.29
N SER A 369 -5.53 -2.92 13.43
CA SER A 369 -6.15 -1.77 14.09
C SER A 369 -5.19 -1.03 15.04
N LYS A 370 -3.91 -1.44 15.14
CA LYS A 370 -3.02 -1.39 16.33
C LYS A 370 -1.55 -1.22 15.91
N LEU A 371 -0.67 -0.70 16.78
CA LEU A 371 0.54 0.04 16.37
C LEU A 371 1.92 -0.48 16.85
N LEU A 372 2.95 0.36 16.76
CA LEU A 372 4.39 0.05 16.94
C LEU A 372 5.08 1.20 17.71
N PHE A 373 5.69 0.85 18.85
CA PHE A 373 7.06 1.17 19.26
C PHE A 373 7.53 0.03 20.18
N ARG A 374 8.82 -0.23 20.39
CA ARG A 374 9.22 -1.51 21.04
C ARG A 374 8.96 -1.57 22.54
N ALA A 375 8.58 -2.74 23.07
CA ALA A 375 8.63 -2.99 24.52
C ALA A 375 10.10 -3.09 25.00
N ASN A 376 10.74 -1.94 25.22
CA ASN A 376 12.18 -1.79 25.24
C ASN A 376 12.88 -1.97 26.63
N ASP A 377 12.22 -2.41 27.71
CA ASP A 377 12.84 -2.31 29.06
C ASP A 377 14.16 -3.13 29.20
N GLY A 378 14.27 -4.33 28.63
CA GLY A 378 15.49 -5.16 28.56
C GLY A 378 15.24 -6.59 29.04
N THR A 379 14.79 -7.50 28.18
CA THR A 379 14.03 -8.71 28.63
C THR A 379 14.11 -9.91 27.68
N SER A 380 13.30 -10.96 27.94
CA SER A 380 12.48 -11.55 26.86
C SER A 380 11.89 -10.39 26.05
N GLY A 381 12.58 -10.09 24.95
CA GLY A 381 13.03 -8.72 24.66
C GLY A 381 12.95 -8.32 23.21
N TYR A 382 13.51 -7.13 22.90
CA TYR A 382 13.01 -6.32 21.78
C TYR A 382 11.52 -6.56 21.68
N GLU A 383 10.72 -6.38 22.74
CA GLU A 383 9.67 -7.39 22.89
C GLU A 383 8.46 -7.15 22.00
N LEU A 384 8.07 -8.20 21.27
CA LEU A 384 6.72 -8.39 20.79
C LEU A 384 5.99 -9.23 21.82
N TRP A 385 5.03 -8.60 22.48
CA TRP A 385 4.14 -9.16 23.48
C TRP A 385 2.69 -8.81 23.06
N ILE A 386 1.68 -9.61 23.46
CA ILE A 386 0.35 -9.82 22.80
C ILE A 386 -0.52 -8.61 22.38
N SER A 387 -1.72 -8.92 21.84
CA SER A 387 -2.88 -8.04 21.69
C SER A 387 -4.01 -8.53 22.63
N ASP A 388 -4.92 -7.70 23.14
CA ASP A 388 -5.60 -6.72 22.27
C ASP A 388 -6.02 -5.40 22.95
N GLY A 389 -6.90 -5.44 23.96
CA GLY A 389 -7.38 -4.26 24.69
C GLY A 389 -7.95 -3.12 23.82
N THR A 390 -7.98 -1.91 24.40
CA THR A 390 -8.47 -0.67 23.73
C THR A 390 -7.58 0.52 24.07
N SER A 391 -7.41 0.74 25.38
CA SER A 391 -6.53 1.72 26.04
C SER A 391 -5.08 1.18 26.09
N ALA A 392 -4.53 0.89 27.27
CA ALA A 392 -4.30 -0.48 27.81
C ALA A 392 -4.33 -1.72 26.89
N GLY A 393 -4.34 -1.64 25.56
CA GLY A 393 -3.87 -2.74 24.72
C GLY A 393 -2.36 -2.86 24.86
N THR A 394 -1.87 -2.90 26.10
CA THR A 394 -0.48 -2.74 26.58
C THR A 394 0.10 -4.12 26.71
N THR A 395 0.10 -4.82 25.58
CA THR A 395 -0.18 -6.25 25.66
C THR A 395 1.01 -7.19 25.54
N LEU A 396 0.88 -8.27 26.34
CA LEU A 396 1.82 -9.29 26.84
C LEU A 396 1.02 -10.55 27.25
N VAL A 397 1.44 -11.75 26.81
CA VAL A 397 1.30 -12.99 27.62
C VAL A 397 2.49 -13.96 27.50
N LYS A 398 3.23 -14.02 26.39
CA LYS A 398 4.24 -15.08 26.19
C LYS A 398 5.39 -14.66 25.26
N ASP A 399 6.62 -14.92 25.68
CA ASP A 399 7.83 -14.81 24.84
C ASP A 399 8.04 -16.10 24.00
N ILE A 400 8.25 -16.01 22.67
CA ILE A 400 8.15 -17.20 21.78
C ILE A 400 9.05 -17.26 20.52
N TRP A 401 9.95 -16.30 20.28
CA TRP A 401 11.24 -16.58 19.65
C TRP A 401 12.00 -17.42 20.67
N SER A 402 12.73 -16.73 21.55
CA SER A 402 12.82 -16.97 22.99
C SER A 402 14.04 -16.23 23.54
N GLY A 403 13.88 -15.64 24.74
CA GLY A 403 15.01 -15.08 25.46
C GLY A 403 15.59 -13.78 24.89
N GLY A 404 16.62 -13.85 24.04
CA GLY A 404 17.66 -12.80 23.86
C GLY A 404 18.04 -12.30 22.43
N SER A 405 17.32 -12.60 21.34
CA SER A 405 17.90 -12.69 19.96
C SER A 405 17.10 -12.07 18.80
N SER A 406 17.60 -11.78 17.55
CA SER A 406 18.97 -11.60 16.97
C SER A 406 19.30 -10.20 16.30
N ALA A 407 18.74 -9.75 15.14
CA ALA A 407 18.81 -8.32 14.66
C ALA A 407 17.77 -7.86 13.56
N TYR A 408 16.95 -6.78 13.77
CA TYR A 408 15.94 -6.05 12.89
C TYR A 408 14.28 -5.99 12.88
N PRO A 409 13.24 -6.96 12.89
CA PRO A 409 11.85 -7.93 11.53
C PRO A 409 11.01 -7.40 10.29
N ASP A 410 11.29 -7.95 9.09
CA ASP A 410 10.79 -7.70 7.70
C ASP A 410 9.27 -7.66 7.40
N TRP A 411 8.78 -7.04 6.29
CA TRP A 411 8.68 -5.58 5.96
C TRP A 411 7.22 -5.07 6.28
N ILE A 412 6.93 -4.62 7.50
CA ILE A 412 5.55 -4.32 8.01
C ILE A 412 4.50 -3.71 7.06
N THR A 413 3.27 -4.27 7.07
CA THR A 413 2.21 -4.03 6.07
C THR A 413 0.79 -4.54 6.49
N PRO A 414 -0.35 -3.90 6.15
CA PRO A 414 -1.71 -4.52 6.19
C PRO A 414 -2.22 -5.25 4.87
N ILE A 415 -3.33 -6.12 4.85
CA ILE A 415 -4.83 -7.94 3.10
C ILE A 415 -6.43 -8.44 3.14
N SER A 416 -7.28 -8.59 4.20
CA SER A 416 -8.77 -8.90 4.22
C SER A 416 -9.28 -10.35 4.02
N THR A 417 -10.56 -10.69 4.31
CA THR A 417 -11.19 -11.04 5.63
C THR A 417 -11.17 -12.55 6.00
N SER A 418 -10.92 -13.01 7.24
CA SER A 418 -10.81 -12.35 8.57
C SER A 418 -9.54 -12.74 9.37
N LYS A 419 -8.41 -12.94 8.69
CA LYS A 419 -7.13 -13.45 9.20
C LYS A 419 -6.03 -12.34 9.29
N ALA A 420 -4.70 -12.52 9.08
CA ALA A 420 -3.61 -11.48 9.00
C ALA A 420 -2.17 -12.00 9.15
N LEU A 421 -1.25 -11.56 8.27
CA LEU A 421 0.02 -12.18 7.84
C LEU A 421 1.26 -11.73 8.70
N PHE A 422 2.45 -12.37 8.65
CA PHE A 422 3.60 -12.11 9.57
C PHE A 422 4.95 -12.85 9.26
N THR A 423 6.09 -12.13 9.16
CA THR A 423 7.24 -12.62 8.35
C THR A 423 8.76 -12.29 8.73
N ALA A 424 9.54 -13.05 9.55
CA ALA A 424 11.02 -12.90 9.74
C ALA A 424 11.79 -14.20 10.13
N ASN A 425 12.58 -14.29 11.24
CA ASN A 425 13.52 -15.38 11.62
C ASN A 425 13.63 -15.60 13.16
N ASN A 426 13.92 -16.80 13.66
CA ASN A 426 14.36 -17.08 15.05
C ASN A 426 15.77 -17.69 15.21
N GLY A 427 16.35 -18.26 14.17
CA GLY A 427 17.53 -19.12 14.30
C GLY A 427 17.26 -20.63 14.31
N THR A 428 16.07 -21.12 13.96
CA THR A 428 15.91 -22.52 13.47
C THR A 428 15.72 -22.62 11.96
N ASN A 429 15.11 -21.62 11.32
CA ASN A 429 14.69 -21.72 9.91
C ASN A 429 15.18 -20.58 8.99
N GLY A 430 16.02 -19.68 9.49
CA GLY A 430 16.28 -18.43 8.77
C GLY A 430 15.02 -17.57 8.63
N SER A 431 15.10 -16.58 7.75
CA SER A 431 14.05 -15.57 7.57
C SER A 431 12.85 -15.98 6.68
N GLU A 432 12.15 -17.13 6.94
CA GLU A 432 11.53 -17.99 5.88
C GLU A 432 9.99 -18.52 5.78
N LEU A 433 9.18 -19.26 6.64
CA LEU A 433 7.63 -19.33 6.58
C LEU A 433 6.70 -19.69 7.87
N TRP A 434 5.32 -19.42 7.95
CA TRP A 434 4.30 -19.22 9.12
C TRP A 434 2.67 -19.17 8.83
N ILE A 435 1.69 -20.08 9.19
CA ILE A 435 0.15 -19.91 9.01
C ILE A 435 -0.85 -20.58 10.03
N THR A 436 -2.17 -20.18 10.16
CA THR A 436 -2.99 -20.42 11.41
C THR A 436 -4.58 -20.17 11.48
N ASP A 437 -5.28 -20.43 12.64
CA ASP A 437 -6.78 -20.51 12.93
C ASP A 437 -7.55 -19.85 14.21
N GLY A 438 -7.17 -19.87 15.52
CA GLY A 438 -7.52 -18.81 16.57
C GLY A 438 -6.96 -18.82 18.06
N THR A 439 -5.96 -17.97 18.46
CA THR A 439 -5.34 -17.60 19.81
C THR A 439 -4.07 -16.62 19.66
N SER A 440 -3.22 -16.23 20.66
CA SER A 440 -1.88 -15.59 20.43
C SER A 440 -1.11 -16.34 19.36
N ALA A 441 -1.07 -17.66 19.56
CA ALA A 441 -0.80 -18.83 18.73
C ALA A 441 -1.14 -18.82 17.22
N GLY A 442 -1.35 -17.66 16.64
CA GLY A 442 -1.22 -17.43 15.21
C GLY A 442 -0.55 -16.13 14.90
N THR A 443 0.39 -15.73 15.76
CA THR A 443 1.66 -16.40 16.08
C THR A 443 1.73 -17.92 15.72
N ASN A 444 1.86 -18.28 14.43
CA ASN A 444 2.26 -19.64 13.98
C ASN A 444 3.11 -19.90 12.71
N LEU A 445 3.70 -21.12 12.71
CA LEU A 445 4.20 -22.04 11.65
C LEU A 445 3.15 -22.52 10.63
N LEU A 446 3.55 -22.85 9.38
CA LEU A 446 2.80 -23.76 8.47
C LEU A 446 3.70 -24.42 7.42
N LYS A 447 4.32 -23.57 6.59
CA LYS A 447 4.94 -23.93 5.31
C LYS A 447 6.40 -23.43 5.29
N ASP A 448 6.99 -23.25 4.11
CA ASP A 448 8.39 -23.58 3.85
C ASP A 448 9.00 -22.85 2.60
N ILE A 449 9.61 -23.55 1.62
CA ILE A 449 10.29 -23.20 0.34
C ILE A 449 11.81 -23.56 0.13
N ARG A 450 12.83 -23.17 0.95
CA ARG A 450 14.19 -23.82 1.00
C ARG A 450 14.56 -24.46 2.35
N PRO A 451 14.95 -25.74 2.46
CA PRO A 451 15.05 -26.39 3.78
C PRO A 451 16.12 -25.85 4.76
N GLY A 452 15.79 -25.99 6.05
CA GLY A 452 16.72 -25.94 7.18
C GLY A 452 16.92 -24.54 7.77
N SER A 453 18.07 -24.33 8.42
CA SER A 453 18.46 -23.05 9.05
C SER A 453 18.85 -21.96 8.06
N PHE A 454 18.90 -22.28 6.76
CA PHE A 454 19.27 -21.34 5.72
C PHE A 454 18.12 -20.39 5.41
N SER A 455 18.45 -19.11 5.35
CA SER A 455 17.64 -18.15 4.60
C SER A 455 17.71 -18.41 3.10
N SER A 456 16.76 -17.84 2.34
CA SER A 456 17.21 -17.02 1.20
C SER A 456 16.42 -15.72 0.97
N SER A 457 15.68 -15.25 1.98
CA SER A 457 15.60 -13.83 2.35
C SER A 457 14.50 -12.98 1.71
N PRO A 458 13.93 -12.01 2.44
CA PRO A 458 12.49 -11.81 2.33
C PRO A 458 12.17 -10.42 1.80
N TYR A 459 12.06 -10.31 0.46
CA TYR A 459 12.06 -9.01 -0.19
C TYR A 459 10.81 -8.58 -0.99
N TYR A 460 10.30 -7.43 -0.50
CA TYR A 460 9.52 -6.36 -1.12
C TYR A 460 8.00 -6.29 -0.82
N LEU A 461 7.46 -7.18 0.03
CA LEU A 461 6.07 -7.36 0.53
C LEU A 461 4.85 -7.04 -0.39
N PHE A 462 4.03 -8.06 -0.82
CA PHE A 462 3.02 -8.04 -1.92
C PHE A 462 1.53 -8.29 -1.56
N ALA A 463 0.59 -7.71 -2.32
CA ALA A 463 -0.83 -8.11 -2.32
C ALA A 463 -1.64 -7.87 -3.61
N ALA A 464 -1.16 -7.07 -4.58
CA ALA A 464 -1.82 -6.35 -5.70
C ALA A 464 -3.03 -6.91 -6.51
N PHE A 465 -3.98 -7.61 -5.88
CA PHE A 465 -5.35 -8.00 -6.27
C PHE A 465 -5.84 -9.02 -5.22
N GLY A 466 -4.96 -9.83 -4.62
CA GLY A 466 -5.24 -11.04 -3.85
C GLY A 466 -3.97 -11.74 -3.33
N ARG A 467 -3.60 -12.93 -3.85
CA ARG A 467 -2.47 -13.76 -3.36
C ARG A 467 -1.07 -13.19 -3.66
N VAL A 468 -0.70 -12.11 -2.96
CA VAL A 468 0.61 -11.97 -2.29
C VAL A 468 1.82 -12.67 -2.97
N TYR A 469 2.46 -12.08 -3.99
CA TYR A 469 3.81 -12.53 -4.42
C TYR A 469 4.80 -12.53 -3.25
N PHE A 470 5.83 -13.37 -3.32
CA PHE A 470 7.07 -13.33 -2.55
C PHE A 470 8.32 -13.21 -3.47
N ARG A 471 9.50 -12.82 -2.98
CA ARG A 471 10.80 -13.21 -3.58
C ARG A 471 11.79 -13.62 -2.51
N ALA A 472 12.28 -14.84 -2.62
CA ALA A 472 13.36 -15.38 -1.83
C ALA A 472 14.33 -16.10 -2.77
N ASN A 473 14.76 -17.29 -2.41
CA ASN A 473 15.48 -18.26 -3.22
C ASN A 473 15.25 -19.64 -2.57
N ASP A 474 14.85 -20.64 -3.35
CA ASP A 474 14.42 -21.97 -2.89
C ASP A 474 15.59 -22.95 -2.70
N GLY A 475 16.82 -22.49 -2.95
CA GLY A 475 18.05 -23.28 -2.93
C GLY A 475 18.32 -24.07 -4.21
N THR A 476 17.36 -24.13 -5.15
CA THR A 476 17.45 -24.97 -6.35
C THR A 476 17.44 -24.21 -7.67
N HIS A 477 16.88 -23.00 -7.72
CA HIS A 477 16.63 -22.33 -9.00
C HIS A 477 17.23 -20.92 -9.09
N GLY A 478 17.21 -20.11 -8.03
CA GLY A 478 17.62 -18.71 -8.08
C GLY A 478 16.62 -17.83 -7.35
N THR A 479 16.19 -16.70 -7.91
CA THR A 479 15.18 -15.81 -7.31
C THR A 479 13.89 -15.73 -8.20
N GLU A 480 13.03 -16.75 -8.11
CA GLU A 480 11.96 -17.19 -9.07
C GLU A 480 10.51 -17.05 -8.51
N PRO A 481 9.42 -17.70 -9.03
CA PRO A 481 8.06 -17.58 -8.49
C PRO A 481 7.42 -18.87 -7.91
N TRP A 482 7.52 -19.16 -6.61
CA TRP A 482 6.70 -20.22 -5.96
C TRP A 482 5.35 -19.74 -5.43
N VAL A 483 4.56 -20.69 -4.90
CA VAL A 483 3.24 -20.45 -4.33
C VAL A 483 3.01 -21.19 -3.01
N SER A 484 2.37 -20.51 -2.06
CA SER A 484 2.09 -20.97 -0.70
C SER A 484 0.75 -20.44 -0.19
N ASN A 485 0.42 -20.75 1.08
CA ASN A 485 -0.57 -20.08 1.90
C ASN A 485 -2.06 -20.49 1.70
N GLY A 486 -2.40 -21.77 1.58
CA GLY A 486 -1.61 -22.95 1.95
C GLY A 486 -2.44 -23.85 2.86
N THR A 487 -3.28 -24.68 2.24
CA THR A 487 -3.97 -25.84 2.84
C THR A 487 -3.98 -26.99 1.82
N ALA A 488 -4.39 -28.19 2.23
CA ALA A 488 -4.03 -29.45 1.58
C ALA A 488 -4.68 -29.75 0.20
N ALA A 489 -4.21 -29.11 -0.88
CA ALA A 489 -4.43 -29.57 -2.26
C ALA A 489 -3.36 -29.06 -3.26
N GLY A 490 -3.08 -29.86 -4.29
CA GLY A 490 -2.68 -29.38 -5.63
C GLY A 490 -1.35 -28.64 -5.84
N THR A 491 -0.42 -28.59 -4.87
CA THR A 491 0.80 -27.76 -4.95
C THR A 491 1.87 -28.27 -5.95
N THR A 492 1.72 -27.96 -7.24
CA THR A 492 2.60 -28.45 -8.33
C THR A 492 3.25 -27.37 -9.20
N LEU A 493 4.22 -27.81 -10.02
CA LEU A 493 4.56 -27.29 -11.35
C LEU A 493 3.24 -26.96 -12.12
N LEU A 494 2.95 -25.77 -12.68
CA LEU A 494 3.74 -24.57 -13.03
C LEU A 494 4.57 -24.66 -14.34
N LYS A 495 5.54 -23.76 -14.63
CA LYS A 495 6.42 -23.83 -15.83
C LYS A 495 7.59 -22.82 -15.90
N ASP A 496 8.45 -23.07 -16.89
CA ASP A 496 9.61 -22.36 -17.46
C ASP A 496 9.46 -20.85 -17.74
N LEU A 497 10.55 -20.06 -17.86
CA LEU A 497 10.47 -18.69 -18.41
C LEU A 497 11.67 -18.19 -19.25
N ALA A 498 12.92 -18.22 -18.76
CA ALA A 498 14.01 -17.41 -19.35
C ALA A 498 15.46 -17.90 -19.12
N ASN A 499 16.06 -18.66 -20.05
CA ASN A 499 17.43 -19.17 -19.85
C ASN A 499 18.57 -18.24 -20.29
N VAL A 500 19.41 -17.90 -19.30
CA VAL A 500 20.87 -17.73 -19.46
C VAL A 500 21.54 -19.04 -19.91
N SER A 501 22.84 -19.00 -20.23
CA SER A 501 23.64 -20.17 -20.59
C SER A 501 23.93 -21.17 -19.45
N GLY A 502 23.70 -20.85 -18.18
CA GLY A 502 23.96 -21.79 -17.08
C GLY A 502 23.56 -21.35 -15.67
N GLY A 503 23.45 -22.33 -14.76
CA GLY A 503 23.35 -22.15 -13.30
C GLY A 503 21.96 -21.88 -12.70
N THR A 504 21.95 -21.73 -11.38
CA THR A 504 20.87 -21.26 -10.48
C THR A 504 20.60 -19.76 -10.66
N ALA A 505 20.35 -19.35 -11.90
CA ALA A 505 20.54 -17.98 -12.39
C ALA A 505 19.79 -16.89 -11.58
N SER A 506 20.37 -15.68 -11.46
CA SER A 506 19.72 -14.53 -10.78
C SER A 506 20.32 -13.15 -11.12
N SER A 507 19.48 -12.11 -11.28
CA SER A 507 19.93 -10.70 -11.35
C SER A 507 19.10 -9.68 -10.55
N TYR A 508 18.12 -10.13 -9.76
CA TYR A 508 17.31 -9.35 -8.79
C TYR A 508 16.29 -8.32 -9.35
N PRO A 509 15.16 -8.04 -8.63
CA PRO A 509 13.96 -7.44 -9.23
C PRO A 509 13.76 -5.93 -9.01
N SER A 510 12.87 -5.32 -9.80
CA SER A 510 12.71 -3.86 -9.95
C SER A 510 11.33 -3.32 -9.52
N ASN A 511 10.80 -3.82 -8.38
CA ASN A 511 9.49 -3.45 -7.78
C ASN A 511 8.27 -3.73 -8.68
N LEU A 512 7.04 -3.79 -8.12
CA LEU A 512 5.84 -4.37 -8.78
C LEU A 512 4.52 -3.69 -8.33
N THR A 513 3.36 -3.89 -9.00
CA THR A 513 2.00 -3.93 -8.39
C THR A 513 0.84 -4.45 -9.30
N ASP A 514 0.02 -3.64 -10.00
CA ASP A 514 -1.22 -4.06 -10.73
C ASP A 514 -1.51 -3.24 -12.03
N LYS A 515 -1.94 -3.84 -13.19
CA LYS A 515 -2.29 -3.09 -14.44
C LYS A 515 -2.92 -3.88 -15.63
N PHE A 516 -4.14 -3.61 -16.11
CA PHE A 516 -4.80 -4.22 -17.31
C PHE A 516 -4.87 -5.77 -17.41
N ASN A 517 -5.54 -6.28 -18.45
CA ASN A 517 -5.83 -7.68 -18.79
C ASN A 517 -5.13 -8.85 -18.01
N ARG A 518 -4.08 -9.44 -18.59
CA ARG A 518 -3.79 -10.91 -18.59
C ARG A 518 -3.08 -11.53 -17.37
N THR A 519 -2.18 -10.75 -16.79
CA THR A 519 -0.91 -11.09 -16.11
C THR A 519 0.24 -11.62 -17.00
N ILE A 520 1.36 -10.88 -16.94
CA ILE A 520 2.54 -10.87 -17.81
C ILE A 520 3.68 -10.35 -16.91
N PHE A 521 4.79 -11.06 -16.68
CA PHE A 521 5.58 -10.99 -15.42
C PHE A 521 7.11 -11.07 -15.59
N THR A 522 7.86 -10.07 -15.10
CA THR A 522 9.08 -9.60 -15.81
C THR A 522 10.31 -10.48 -15.71
N ALA A 523 11.15 -10.33 -16.74
CA ALA A 523 12.45 -10.94 -16.86
C ALA A 523 13.64 -10.03 -16.60
N ASN A 524 14.74 -10.69 -16.24
CA ASN A 524 15.96 -10.59 -17.02
C ASN A 524 16.48 -12.02 -17.23
N ASP A 525 16.91 -12.31 -18.44
CA ASP A 525 17.33 -13.63 -18.93
C ASP A 525 18.81 -13.69 -19.36
N GLY A 526 19.52 -12.55 -19.38
CA GLY A 526 20.88 -12.43 -19.92
C GLY A 526 21.04 -12.63 -21.44
N VAL A 527 19.95 -12.80 -22.19
CA VAL A 527 19.94 -13.13 -23.63
C VAL A 527 19.08 -12.13 -24.44
N ASN A 528 18.08 -11.51 -23.81
CA ASN A 528 17.27 -10.39 -24.31
C ASN A 528 17.33 -9.17 -23.37
N GLY A 529 17.50 -9.39 -22.06
CA GLY A 529 17.25 -8.42 -21.00
C GLY A 529 15.82 -8.58 -20.43
N THR A 530 15.19 -7.47 -20.08
CA THR A 530 13.76 -7.36 -19.74
C THR A 530 12.82 -7.22 -20.99
N GLU A 531 12.44 -8.35 -21.59
CA GLU A 531 11.61 -8.49 -22.83
C GLU A 531 10.08 -8.51 -22.54
N LEU A 532 9.21 -9.21 -23.31
CA LEU A 532 7.77 -9.37 -23.02
C LEU A 532 7.08 -10.60 -23.68
N TRP A 533 6.86 -11.65 -22.88
CA TRP A 533 5.99 -12.81 -23.16
C TRP A 533 4.84 -12.97 -22.12
N ALA A 534 3.99 -14.03 -22.14
CA ALA A 534 3.03 -14.28 -21.05
C ALA A 534 2.49 -15.73 -20.88
N SER A 535 2.33 -16.20 -19.63
CA SER A 535 1.51 -17.37 -19.20
C SER A 535 1.46 -17.58 -17.64
N ASN A 536 0.47 -18.29 -17.06
CA ASN A 536 0.31 -18.47 -15.59
C ASN A 536 0.08 -19.95 -15.10
N GLY A 537 1.00 -20.88 -15.37
CA GLY A 537 1.24 -22.18 -14.69
C GLY A 537 0.12 -23.22 -14.40
N THR A 538 -0.27 -24.10 -15.37
CA THR A 538 -0.58 -25.56 -15.21
C THR A 538 -0.85 -26.30 -16.54
N ALA A 539 -2.01 -26.18 -17.21
CA ALA A 539 -2.27 -26.84 -18.51
C ALA A 539 -3.43 -26.24 -19.37
N ALA A 540 -3.24 -26.04 -20.69
CA ALA A 540 -4.23 -26.05 -21.81
C ALA A 540 -3.54 -25.62 -23.15
N GLY A 541 -4.22 -24.90 -24.07
CA GLY A 541 -3.63 -24.28 -25.29
C GLY A 541 -3.85 -22.77 -25.41
N THR A 542 -2.94 -22.04 -26.08
CA THR A 542 -3.11 -20.66 -26.65
C THR A 542 -1.88 -20.31 -27.51
N ALA A 543 -1.97 -19.28 -28.37
CA ALA A 543 -0.93 -18.91 -29.35
C ALA A 543 0.13 -17.89 -28.83
N LEU A 544 1.01 -17.42 -29.74
CA LEU A 544 2.17 -16.54 -29.52
C LEU A 544 1.99 -15.13 -30.16
N LEU A 545 2.92 -14.18 -29.91
CA LEU A 545 2.99 -12.81 -30.47
C LEU A 545 4.40 -12.52 -31.04
N LYS A 546 4.76 -11.28 -31.45
CA LYS A 546 5.96 -10.99 -32.29
C LYS A 546 6.83 -9.77 -31.87
N ASP A 547 7.53 -9.08 -32.78
CA ASP A 547 9.00 -8.89 -32.65
C ASP A 547 9.63 -7.52 -33.07
N ILE A 548 10.88 -7.22 -32.60
CA ILE A 548 11.56 -5.88 -32.47
C ILE A 548 13.11 -5.93 -32.76
N ARG A 549 13.95 -4.87 -32.76
CA ARG A 549 15.39 -4.93 -33.18
C ARG A 549 16.39 -5.69 -32.28
N ALA A 550 16.00 -6.16 -31.10
CA ALA A 550 16.67 -7.30 -30.44
C ALA A 550 18.07 -7.11 -29.80
N GLY A 551 18.59 -8.18 -29.18
CA GLY A 551 20.00 -8.35 -28.78
C GLY A 551 20.33 -7.96 -27.33
N SER A 552 19.98 -8.83 -26.37
CA SER A 552 20.43 -8.92 -24.95
C SER A 552 20.43 -7.68 -24.05
N SER A 553 20.17 -6.49 -24.60
CA SER A 553 20.41 -5.20 -23.96
C SER A 553 19.15 -4.64 -23.30
N SER A 554 19.32 -4.12 -22.08
CA SER A 554 18.28 -3.39 -21.31
C SER A 554 18.35 -1.87 -21.55
N SER A 555 17.54 -1.04 -20.88
CA SER A 555 17.50 0.42 -21.18
C SER A 555 17.03 1.33 -20.02
N TYR A 556 17.91 1.62 -19.06
CA TYR A 556 17.67 2.51 -17.89
C TYR A 556 16.57 2.03 -16.89
N PRO A 557 16.58 2.49 -15.61
CA PRO A 557 16.01 1.69 -14.51
C PRO A 557 14.56 1.98 -14.09
N SER A 558 13.90 3.05 -14.55
CA SER A 558 12.69 3.56 -13.87
C SER A 558 11.66 4.30 -14.74
N ASN A 559 10.52 4.52 -14.07
CA ASN A 559 9.30 5.27 -14.34
C ASN A 559 8.41 4.83 -15.52
N LEU A 560 7.11 4.88 -15.21
CA LEU A 560 5.93 4.46 -15.98
C LEU A 560 4.68 5.18 -15.38
N THR A 561 3.58 5.44 -16.10
CA THR A 561 2.36 6.07 -15.50
C THR A 561 1.01 5.65 -16.10
N LEU A 562 -0.05 6.47 -15.97
CA LEU A 562 -1.40 6.26 -16.50
C LEU A 562 -2.13 7.59 -16.78
N VAL A 563 -2.70 7.78 -18.00
CA VAL A 563 -3.63 8.90 -18.33
C VAL A 563 -4.32 8.76 -19.69
N GLY A 564 -5.56 8.25 -19.77
CA GLY A 564 -6.38 8.27 -21.01
C GLY A 564 -7.38 7.11 -21.14
N ASN A 565 -7.59 6.36 -22.24
CA ASN A 565 -6.85 6.02 -23.49
C ASN A 565 -5.74 4.93 -23.41
N LEU A 566 -4.84 4.88 -24.41
CA LEU A 566 -4.05 3.73 -24.93
C LEU A 566 -2.60 3.58 -24.36
N VAL A 567 -1.96 2.40 -24.45
CA VAL A 567 -0.79 2.00 -23.63
C VAL A 567 0.55 2.06 -24.37
N PHE A 568 1.69 2.26 -23.70
CA PHE A 568 3.00 2.54 -24.31
C PHE A 568 4.03 1.40 -24.33
N PHE A 569 5.06 1.58 -25.15
CA PHE A 569 6.16 0.66 -25.43
C PHE A 569 7.45 1.01 -24.65
N ARG A 570 8.42 0.09 -24.55
CA ARG A 570 9.75 0.35 -23.92
C ARG A 570 10.89 -0.55 -24.44
N ALA A 571 10.75 -1.11 -25.64
CA ALA A 571 11.77 -1.88 -26.33
C ALA A 571 12.49 -1.00 -27.37
N ASN A 572 13.66 -1.44 -27.86
CA ASN A 572 14.81 -0.53 -28.02
C ASN A 572 15.61 -0.79 -29.32
N ASP A 573 15.68 0.18 -30.26
CA ASP A 573 15.63 -0.16 -31.71
C ASP A 573 16.62 0.55 -32.68
N GLY A 574 16.67 0.06 -33.93
CA GLY A 574 17.50 0.47 -35.07
C GLY A 574 18.93 0.91 -34.79
N VAL A 575 19.22 2.20 -35.00
CA VAL A 575 20.59 2.77 -34.90
C VAL A 575 20.77 3.54 -33.59
N ASN A 576 20.08 4.67 -33.43
CA ASN A 576 20.18 5.54 -32.24
C ASN A 576 19.69 4.85 -30.96
N GLY A 577 18.80 3.87 -31.06
CA GLY A 577 18.31 3.10 -29.90
C GLY A 577 17.08 3.67 -29.22
N TYR A 578 16.70 4.95 -29.44
CA TYR A 578 15.78 5.71 -28.60
C TYR A 578 14.91 6.78 -29.32
N GLU A 579 13.66 6.50 -29.73
CA GLU A 579 12.45 7.37 -29.81
C GLU A 579 11.14 6.62 -30.22
N LEU A 580 10.35 7.13 -31.17
CA LEU A 580 9.00 6.67 -31.49
C LEU A 580 8.91 5.34 -32.31
N TRP A 581 8.85 4.19 -31.64
CA TRP A 581 8.63 2.85 -32.23
C TRP A 581 7.68 1.99 -31.38
N ALA A 582 6.84 1.13 -31.97
CA ALA A 582 6.30 -0.04 -31.27
C ALA A 582 5.86 -1.20 -32.18
N THR A 583 5.54 -2.32 -31.52
CA THR A 583 4.62 -3.38 -31.94
C THR A 583 3.15 -2.94 -31.87
N ASN A 584 2.19 -3.85 -32.10
CA ASN A 584 0.84 -3.72 -31.55
C ASN A 584 0.28 -4.92 -30.77
N GLY A 585 0.82 -6.14 -30.94
CA GLY A 585 0.26 -7.37 -30.37
C GLY A 585 -1.15 -7.79 -30.87
N THR A 586 -1.58 -7.36 -32.06
CA THR A 586 -2.91 -7.67 -32.65
C THR A 586 -2.85 -7.77 -34.20
N PRO A 587 -3.67 -8.59 -34.91
CA PRO A 587 -3.34 -9.00 -36.31
C PRO A 587 -3.35 -7.92 -37.40
N ALA A 588 -3.78 -6.70 -37.09
CA ALA A 588 -3.61 -5.52 -37.94
C ALA A 588 -3.42 -4.28 -37.04
N GLY A 589 -2.65 -3.29 -37.50
CA GLY A 589 -2.27 -2.10 -36.73
C GLY A 589 -0.84 -1.63 -37.07
N THR A 590 -0.09 -1.17 -36.07
CA THR A 590 1.36 -0.87 -36.12
C THR A 590 1.77 0.05 -37.29
N ALA A 591 1.23 1.27 -37.32
CA ALA A 591 1.34 2.25 -38.42
C ALA A 591 1.96 3.62 -38.01
N MET A 592 2.28 4.47 -39.00
CA MET A 592 3.14 5.66 -38.86
C MET A 592 2.51 6.94 -39.44
N VAL A 593 2.81 8.12 -38.86
CA VAL A 593 2.47 9.44 -39.45
C VAL A 593 3.55 10.53 -39.42
N LYS A 594 4.35 10.73 -38.34
CA LYS A 594 5.22 11.93 -38.22
C LYS A 594 6.59 11.76 -37.54
N ASN A 595 7.65 12.05 -38.30
CA ASN A 595 9.02 12.35 -37.83
C ASN A 595 9.25 13.89 -37.71
N ILE A 596 10.48 14.38 -37.48
CA ILE A 596 11.01 15.71 -37.85
C ILE A 596 12.55 15.78 -37.78
N ARG A 597 13.19 15.22 -36.74
CA ARG A 597 14.49 15.69 -36.24
C ARG A 597 15.66 15.39 -37.21
N PRO A 598 15.96 14.11 -37.57
CA PRO A 598 16.11 12.97 -36.66
C PRO A 598 17.28 13.18 -35.66
N GLY A 599 17.49 12.32 -34.66
CA GLY A 599 18.80 12.30 -34.01
C GLY A 599 19.09 11.41 -32.80
N SER A 600 20.40 11.21 -32.62
CA SER A 600 21.05 10.59 -31.46
C SER A 600 20.67 11.28 -30.15
N ALA A 601 20.22 10.49 -29.19
CA ALA A 601 19.83 10.89 -27.84
C ALA A 601 19.68 9.64 -26.96
N SER A 602 19.31 9.80 -25.69
CA SER A 602 18.73 8.72 -24.87
C SER A 602 17.76 9.35 -23.85
N SER A 603 16.91 10.26 -24.32
CA SER A 603 16.13 11.25 -23.54
C SER A 603 15.57 10.77 -22.19
N ASN A 604 15.06 9.53 -22.13
CA ASN A 604 14.41 8.92 -20.97
C ASN A 604 13.25 9.75 -20.38
N PRO A 605 12.12 9.98 -21.08
CA PRO A 605 10.86 10.48 -20.50
C PRO A 605 10.59 9.95 -19.09
N SER A 606 10.87 10.80 -18.12
CA SER A 606 11.02 10.51 -16.69
C SER A 606 9.89 11.10 -15.87
N TYR A 607 9.84 10.73 -14.59
CA TYR A 607 8.91 11.24 -13.58
C TYR A 607 7.46 10.80 -13.80
N LEU A 608 6.78 11.34 -14.81
CA LEU A 608 5.44 10.98 -15.30
C LEU A 608 4.34 10.82 -14.21
N PHE A 609 3.60 11.89 -13.93
CA PHE A 609 2.46 11.94 -13.01
C PHE A 609 1.10 11.75 -13.76
N ALA A 610 0.08 12.62 -13.66
CA ALA A 610 -1.22 12.44 -14.36
C ALA A 610 -2.07 13.71 -14.65
N PHE A 611 -2.18 14.13 -15.93
CA PHE A 611 -3.08 15.11 -16.65
C PHE A 611 -4.59 15.23 -16.41
N GLY A 612 -5.18 14.51 -15.46
CA GLY A 612 -6.66 14.37 -15.34
C GLY A 612 -7.32 13.45 -16.40
N ASN A 613 -6.74 13.36 -17.60
CA ASN A 613 -6.82 12.24 -18.55
C ASN A 613 -5.78 12.34 -19.69
N LYS A 614 -5.21 13.52 -19.98
CA LYS A 614 -4.20 13.71 -21.04
C LYS A 614 -2.80 13.23 -20.63
N LEU A 615 -2.02 12.70 -21.56
CA LEU A 615 -0.59 12.45 -21.41
C LEU A 615 0.22 13.54 -22.11
N LEU A 616 1.38 13.92 -21.56
CA LEU A 616 2.10 15.13 -21.93
C LEU A 616 3.51 15.12 -21.28
N PHE A 617 4.52 15.37 -22.13
CA PHE A 617 5.84 14.60 -22.30
C PHE A 617 6.72 15.89 -22.74
N SER A 618 7.93 16.01 -22.20
CA SER A 618 9.06 16.86 -22.58
C SER A 618 9.91 16.32 -23.72
N ALA A 619 10.53 17.21 -24.50
CA ALA A 619 11.43 16.88 -25.58
C ALA A 619 12.75 17.71 -25.52
N TYR A 620 12.89 18.70 -26.41
CA TYR A 620 14.02 19.61 -26.59
C TYR A 620 13.56 20.68 -27.60
N ASP A 621 13.76 21.98 -27.34
CA ASP A 621 13.27 23.08 -28.19
C ASP A 621 14.39 23.96 -28.77
N GLY A 622 14.85 24.98 -28.03
CA GLY A 622 15.80 25.97 -28.54
C GLY A 622 15.25 26.93 -29.63
N THR A 623 13.92 27.06 -29.78
CA THR A 623 13.24 28.02 -30.67
C THR A 623 12.66 29.20 -29.90
N ASN A 624 12.12 28.95 -28.70
CA ASN A 624 11.94 29.93 -27.62
C ASN A 624 12.83 29.58 -26.42
N GLY A 625 13.05 28.29 -26.16
CA GLY A 625 13.86 27.81 -25.03
C GLY A 625 13.50 26.39 -24.61
N SER A 626 12.52 26.26 -23.71
CA SER A 626 12.54 25.22 -22.67
C SER A 626 11.36 24.24 -22.61
N GLU A 627 10.66 23.89 -23.70
CA GLU A 627 9.43 23.02 -23.63
C GLU A 627 9.27 21.71 -24.71
N LEU A 628 8.30 22.50 -25.41
CA LEU A 628 6.89 22.26 -25.94
C LEU A 628 6.66 22.22 -27.46
N TRP A 629 6.07 21.11 -27.90
CA TRP A 629 5.31 20.98 -29.16
C TRP A 629 4.17 19.94 -28.93
N ILE A 630 3.00 20.38 -28.46
CA ILE A 630 1.88 19.57 -27.88
C ILE A 630 1.50 18.21 -28.53
N SER A 631 1.14 17.20 -27.72
CA SER A 631 0.73 15.82 -28.12
C SER A 631 0.17 14.98 -26.93
N ASP A 632 -1.10 14.53 -26.94
CA ASP A 632 -1.86 14.04 -25.74
C ASP A 632 -1.45 12.66 -25.14
N GLY A 633 -0.32 12.09 -25.50
CA GLY A 633 -0.16 10.62 -25.58
C GLY A 633 -0.72 10.07 -26.89
N THR A 634 -0.94 10.98 -27.84
CA THR A 634 -1.40 10.81 -29.22
C THR A 634 -0.69 11.85 -30.08
N THR A 635 -1.02 11.89 -31.38
CA THR A 635 -0.54 12.80 -32.45
C THR A 635 -0.75 14.31 -32.22
N ALA A 636 -1.51 14.68 -31.20
CA ALA A 636 -2.41 15.82 -31.30
C ALA A 636 -1.77 17.21 -31.09
N GLY A 637 -1.29 17.83 -32.18
CA GLY A 637 -1.34 19.28 -32.33
C GLY A 637 -0.02 20.01 -32.63
N THR A 638 0.00 21.28 -32.21
CA THR A 638 0.81 22.38 -32.73
C THR A 638 2.09 22.67 -31.91
N MET A 639 2.18 23.83 -31.24
CA MET A 639 3.39 24.63 -31.02
C MET A 639 3.79 24.79 -29.53
N MET A 640 4.49 25.90 -29.20
CA MET A 640 5.19 26.27 -27.95
C MET A 640 4.34 27.11 -26.95
N LEU A 641 4.94 27.46 -25.78
CA LEU A 641 4.39 28.06 -24.54
C LEU A 641 3.70 27.03 -23.60
N LYS A 642 4.19 26.72 -22.40
CA LYS A 642 4.96 27.55 -21.45
C LYS A 642 6.27 26.93 -20.99
N ASP A 643 7.25 27.07 -21.85
CA ASP A 643 8.44 27.81 -21.45
C ASP A 643 8.03 29.23 -21.02
N ILE A 644 8.66 29.79 -20.02
CA ILE A 644 9.13 31.18 -20.08
C ILE A 644 10.43 31.35 -19.27
N ARG A 645 11.07 30.24 -18.85
CA ARG A 645 12.53 30.08 -18.62
C ARG A 645 13.32 30.90 -19.60
N SER A 646 12.86 30.92 -20.84
CA SER A 646 13.29 31.80 -21.93
C SER A 646 14.77 31.57 -22.26
N GLY A 647 15.04 30.95 -23.42
CA GLY A 647 16.40 30.58 -23.80
C GLY A 647 16.98 29.42 -22.99
N SER A 648 18.22 29.56 -22.53
CA SER A 648 19.11 28.42 -22.24
C SER A 648 19.74 28.43 -20.82
N PHE A 649 19.01 28.00 -19.78
CA PHE A 649 19.46 28.00 -18.39
C PHE A 649 18.93 26.82 -17.54
N SER A 650 19.68 26.42 -16.51
CA SER A 650 19.48 25.30 -15.55
C SER A 650 18.09 25.12 -14.89
N SER A 651 17.45 23.93 -14.97
CA SER A 651 16.12 23.62 -14.38
C SER A 651 15.95 22.23 -13.72
N TYR A 652 16.15 21.11 -14.45
CA TYR A 652 16.04 19.69 -13.97
C TYR A 652 14.86 19.22 -13.02
N PRO A 653 13.57 19.63 -13.11
CA PRO A 653 12.66 19.52 -11.96
C PRO A 653 11.48 18.50 -12.02
N SER A 654 10.75 18.30 -10.90
CA SER A 654 9.48 17.54 -10.77
C SER A 654 8.82 17.59 -9.36
N ASN A 655 8.41 16.43 -8.80
CA ASN A 655 7.47 16.21 -7.68
C ASN A 655 6.03 16.71 -7.92
N PHE A 656 5.00 15.99 -7.42
CA PHE A 656 3.55 16.30 -7.58
C PHE A 656 2.67 15.51 -6.55
N TYR A 657 1.38 15.83 -6.33
CA TYR A 657 0.46 15.30 -5.26
C TYR A 657 -1.05 15.58 -5.54
N PHE A 658 -2.03 15.59 -4.60
CA PHE A 658 -3.48 15.70 -4.95
C PHE A 658 -4.56 16.18 -3.89
N TRP A 659 -4.80 17.49 -3.61
CA TRP A 659 -6.05 18.07 -3.00
C TRP A 659 -6.53 19.46 -3.56
N LYS A 660 -7.84 19.69 -3.82
CA LYS A 660 -8.60 20.95 -4.21
C LYS A 660 -9.05 21.39 -5.67
N GLY A 661 -9.17 20.50 -6.66
CA GLY A 661 -10.01 20.65 -7.87
C GLY A 661 -9.33 21.15 -9.16
N LYS A 662 -8.02 21.41 -9.12
CA LYS A 662 -7.19 22.16 -10.09
C LYS A 662 -5.74 21.61 -10.02
N VAL A 663 -4.65 22.37 -10.26
CA VAL A 663 -3.26 21.85 -10.25
C VAL A 663 -2.18 22.82 -9.71
N TYR A 664 -1.80 22.72 -8.42
CA TYR A 664 -0.72 23.46 -7.71
C TYR A 664 0.75 23.41 -8.30
N PHE A 665 0.97 23.63 -9.61
CA PHE A 665 2.23 23.51 -10.37
C PHE A 665 2.92 24.85 -10.81
N SER A 666 4.11 24.76 -11.46
CA SER A 666 5.10 25.82 -11.84
C SER A 666 5.52 25.76 -13.35
N ALA A 667 6.75 25.88 -13.93
CA ALA A 667 8.16 26.06 -13.48
C ALA A 667 9.14 26.63 -14.56
N ASN A 668 9.95 27.67 -14.25
CA ASN A 668 11.33 28.04 -14.76
C ASN A 668 11.88 29.42 -15.37
N ASP A 669 11.14 30.50 -15.65
CA ASP A 669 11.42 31.94 -15.99
C ASP A 669 12.75 32.64 -15.62
N GLY A 670 12.65 33.75 -14.90
CA GLY A 670 13.69 34.71 -14.56
C GLY A 670 13.38 35.51 -13.28
N THR A 671 12.32 35.19 -12.52
CA THR A 671 11.82 36.04 -11.41
C THR A 671 12.37 35.71 -10.00
N ASN A 672 11.98 34.60 -9.35
CA ASN A 672 12.23 34.33 -7.90
C ASN A 672 12.64 32.86 -7.64
N GLY A 673 13.38 32.30 -8.60
CA GLY A 673 13.45 30.87 -8.90
C GLY A 673 12.11 30.15 -8.95
N THR A 674 12.11 28.84 -8.70
CA THR A 674 10.95 27.95 -8.80
C THR A 674 10.08 27.93 -7.55
N GLU A 675 8.78 27.82 -7.76
CA GLU A 675 7.79 28.78 -7.21
C GLU A 675 6.15 28.31 -7.29
N LEU A 676 4.19 29.06 -6.22
CA LEU A 676 2.68 29.33 -6.39
C LEU A 676 2.33 30.56 -7.30
N TRP A 677 1.68 30.40 -8.47
CA TRP A 677 0.78 31.44 -9.05
C TRP A 677 -0.70 30.94 -8.83
N VAL A 678 -1.79 31.75 -8.88
CA VAL A 678 -3.22 31.36 -8.60
C VAL A 678 -4.05 31.23 -9.89
N THR A 679 -4.50 30.01 -10.25
CA THR A 679 -4.01 29.34 -11.49
C THR A 679 -4.86 28.02 -11.76
N ASP A 680 -4.96 27.32 -12.92
CA ASP A 680 -5.78 26.05 -13.15
C ASP A 680 -5.19 24.78 -13.88
N GLY A 681 -4.87 24.78 -15.19
CA GLY A 681 -4.41 23.60 -15.98
C GLY A 681 -3.88 23.93 -17.40
N THR A 682 -3.61 25.21 -17.63
CA THR A 682 -3.29 25.87 -18.90
C THR A 682 -2.31 27.01 -18.61
N ALA A 683 -1.72 27.68 -19.60
CA ALA A 683 -0.54 28.54 -19.42
C ALA A 683 -0.81 29.95 -18.84
N ALA A 684 -2.06 30.31 -18.53
CA ALA A 684 -2.58 31.68 -18.71
C ALA A 684 -2.76 32.58 -17.44
N GLY A 685 -2.56 33.92 -17.57
CA GLY A 685 -3.37 34.92 -16.81
C GLY A 685 -2.71 35.98 -15.88
N THR A 686 -1.38 36.03 -15.71
CA THR A 686 -0.57 36.94 -14.84
C THR A 686 -1.24 38.04 -13.97
N THR A 687 -1.16 37.94 -12.63
CA THR A 687 -1.30 39.08 -11.67
C THR A 687 -0.18 39.08 -10.58
N MET A 688 -0.44 39.11 -9.25
CA MET A 688 0.56 39.14 -8.15
C MET A 688 0.11 38.38 -6.86
N VAL A 689 1.04 37.75 -6.10
CA VAL A 689 0.77 36.88 -4.92
C VAL A 689 1.95 36.69 -3.89
N ALA A 690 2.69 35.55 -3.74
CA ALA A 690 3.26 35.09 -2.42
C ALA A 690 4.79 34.91 -2.11
N ASN A 691 5.76 35.63 -2.68
CA ASN A 691 7.21 35.40 -2.42
C ASN A 691 7.64 35.19 -0.92
N ILE A 692 8.64 34.35 -0.58
CA ILE A 692 9.03 33.99 0.83
C ILE A 692 9.98 35.04 1.39
N ASN A 693 11.30 34.78 1.51
CA ASN A 693 12.27 35.81 1.19
C ASN A 693 11.80 36.32 -0.18
N PRO A 694 11.62 37.61 -0.36
CA PRO A 694 11.88 38.20 -1.65
C PRO A 694 13.38 38.04 -1.97
N GLY A 695 13.80 37.82 -3.23
CA GLY A 695 15.22 37.91 -3.61
C GLY A 695 15.98 36.58 -3.87
N SER A 696 17.05 36.26 -3.08
CA SER A 696 18.12 35.29 -3.48
C SER A 696 18.89 34.45 -2.38
N ALA A 697 18.82 33.09 -2.43
CA ALA A 697 19.73 31.98 -1.98
C ALA A 697 19.08 30.57 -2.27
N SER A 698 19.73 29.49 -2.75
CA SER A 698 18.94 28.36 -3.36
C SER A 698 18.33 27.26 -2.45
N SER A 699 17.00 27.05 -2.54
CA SER A 699 16.17 26.17 -1.66
C SER A 699 15.64 24.83 -2.24
N SER A 700 14.57 24.24 -1.64
CA SER A 700 13.40 23.56 -2.28
C SER A 700 12.17 23.31 -1.34
N PRO A 701 10.91 23.52 -1.77
CA PRO A 701 9.70 23.20 -0.98
C PRO A 701 9.47 21.68 -0.90
N TYR A 702 9.96 21.06 0.18
CA TYR A 702 10.32 19.65 0.19
C TYR A 702 9.13 18.67 0.39
N SER A 703 8.23 18.58 -0.58
CA SER A 703 7.12 17.60 -0.64
C SER A 703 5.95 17.85 0.32
N PHE A 704 4.98 16.93 0.29
CA PHE A 704 3.61 17.29 -0.02
C PHE A 704 2.55 16.45 0.78
N ALA A 705 1.78 17.05 1.72
CA ALA A 705 0.93 16.38 2.77
C ALA A 705 -0.52 16.90 2.98
N ALA A 706 -1.37 16.15 3.71
CA ALA A 706 -2.78 16.51 3.96
C ALA A 706 -3.45 15.99 5.28
N MET A 707 -4.25 16.84 5.96
CA MET A 707 -5.21 16.60 7.08
C MET A 707 -6.44 17.57 7.02
N GLY A 708 -7.67 17.17 7.35
CA GLY A 708 -8.87 18.04 7.24
C GLY A 708 -8.70 19.54 7.63
N GLY A 709 -8.91 20.45 6.66
CA GLY A 709 -8.74 21.90 6.81
C GLY A 709 -8.35 22.61 5.51
N LYS A 710 -7.28 23.42 5.56
CA LYS A 710 -6.68 24.13 4.39
C LYS A 710 -5.21 23.71 4.21
N LEU A 711 -4.22 24.60 4.00
CA LEU A 711 -2.76 24.31 3.82
C LEU A 711 -1.89 25.41 4.51
N TYR A 712 -0.62 25.14 4.83
CA TYR A 712 0.39 26.09 5.35
C TYR A 712 1.82 25.56 5.04
N PHE A 713 2.96 26.27 5.29
CA PHE A 713 4.36 25.79 5.04
C PHE A 713 5.51 26.48 5.88
N ARG A 714 6.80 26.08 5.69
CA ARG A 714 8.06 26.34 6.50
C ARG A 714 9.35 26.85 5.77
N ALA A 715 10.21 27.69 6.36
CA ALA A 715 11.35 28.31 5.64
C ALA A 715 12.78 28.16 6.27
N TYR A 716 13.82 28.61 5.55
CA TYR A 716 15.08 29.12 6.16
C TYR A 716 15.47 30.51 5.61
N LYS A 717 15.80 31.41 6.55
CA LYS A 717 16.28 32.77 6.39
C LYS A 717 17.13 33.14 7.64
N THR A 718 17.82 34.27 7.69
CA THR A 718 18.78 34.68 8.74
C THR A 718 18.32 35.96 9.45
N GLY A 719 18.66 36.12 10.74
CA GLY A 719 18.13 37.16 11.64
C GLY A 719 17.54 36.53 12.92
N PHE A 720 16.27 36.83 13.24
CA PHE A 720 15.56 36.25 14.39
C PHE A 720 14.79 34.95 14.10
N GLY A 721 13.85 34.92 13.14
CA GLY A 721 13.04 33.71 12.91
C GLY A 721 12.25 33.54 11.61
N THR A 722 11.92 32.30 11.25
CA THR A 722 11.35 31.85 9.95
C THR A 722 9.84 32.01 9.90
N GLU A 723 9.20 31.37 10.87
CA GLU A 723 7.77 31.16 11.08
C GLU A 723 6.97 30.75 9.83
N LEU A 724 5.69 30.42 10.00
CA LEU A 724 5.03 29.38 9.17
C LEU A 724 3.68 29.85 8.58
N TRP A 725 3.67 30.04 7.27
CA TRP A 725 2.73 30.91 6.57
C TRP A 725 1.66 30.11 5.78
N VAL A 726 0.52 30.73 5.47
CA VAL A 726 -0.78 30.09 5.79
C VAL A 726 -1.91 30.26 4.75
N THR A 727 -2.07 29.27 3.86
CA THR A 727 -3.12 29.27 2.81
C THR A 727 -3.36 27.91 2.12
N ASP A 728 -4.52 27.69 1.49
CA ASP A 728 -4.72 26.71 0.40
C ASP A 728 -4.86 27.28 -1.04
N GLY A 729 -4.33 28.47 -1.26
CA GLY A 729 -4.06 28.98 -2.61
C GLY A 729 -3.83 30.48 -2.76
N THR A 730 -3.54 31.22 -1.68
CA THR A 730 -3.46 32.69 -1.64
C THR A 730 -2.28 33.19 -0.81
N SER A 731 -1.60 34.24 -1.22
CA SER A 731 -0.33 34.65 -0.59
C SER A 731 -0.34 35.03 0.88
N THR A 732 -1.49 35.47 1.37
CA THR A 732 -1.57 36.23 2.61
C THR A 732 -1.35 35.35 3.83
N GLY A 733 -0.20 35.50 4.49
CA GLY A 733 0.11 34.79 5.73
C GLY A 733 -0.11 35.60 7.03
N THR A 734 -0.49 36.87 6.92
CA THR A 734 0.28 37.96 7.54
C THR A 734 -0.04 38.32 9.01
N THR A 735 -0.63 37.42 9.81
CA THR A 735 -0.51 37.51 11.28
C THR A 735 0.89 37.01 11.70
N MET A 736 1.48 37.60 12.74
CA MET A 736 2.63 37.03 13.46
C MET A 736 2.37 37.08 14.96
N VAL A 737 2.85 36.06 15.70
CA VAL A 737 2.57 35.88 17.13
C VAL A 737 3.79 35.98 18.05
N LYS A 738 5.02 35.74 17.54
CA LYS A 738 6.35 35.69 18.20
C LYS A 738 6.88 34.29 18.61
N ASP A 739 8.19 34.13 18.44
CA ASP A 739 9.19 33.30 19.13
C ASP A 739 8.90 31.82 19.50
N ILE A 740 9.79 30.94 19.05
CA ILE A 740 10.16 29.61 19.58
C ILE A 740 11.51 29.07 19.01
N ARG A 741 12.59 29.88 19.00
CA ARG A 741 14.02 29.49 18.87
C ARG A 741 15.05 30.62 19.00
N SER A 742 16.11 30.37 19.78
CA SER A 742 17.40 31.08 19.78
C SER A 742 18.19 30.93 18.47
N GLY A 743 17.92 31.79 17.48
CA GLY A 743 18.70 31.98 16.25
C GLY A 743 18.65 30.83 15.22
N SER A 744 19.22 31.02 14.03
CA SER A 744 19.03 30.10 12.90
C SER A 744 19.70 28.73 13.06
N LEU A 745 18.91 27.68 13.23
CA LEU A 745 19.25 26.26 12.99
C LEU A 745 18.09 25.55 12.25
N SER A 746 18.27 24.27 11.93
CA SER A 746 17.40 23.49 11.07
C SER A 746 16.19 22.82 11.76
N SER A 747 15.40 21.99 11.05
CA SER A 747 14.19 21.39 11.63
C SER A 747 13.72 20.03 11.08
N TYR A 748 13.42 19.92 9.77
CA TYR A 748 13.05 18.67 9.08
C TYR A 748 11.73 17.95 9.47
N PRO A 749 10.55 18.47 9.09
CA PRO A 749 9.51 17.59 8.53
C PRO A 749 10.17 16.56 7.62
N THR A 750 9.85 15.28 7.80
CA THR A 750 10.42 14.24 6.94
C THR A 750 9.40 13.13 6.74
N TYR A 751 9.07 12.92 5.46
CA TYR A 751 8.05 12.11 4.79
C TYR A 751 6.63 12.08 5.36
N LEU A 752 6.45 12.15 6.68
CA LEU A 752 5.15 12.17 7.35
C LEU A 752 4.32 10.91 7.05
N THR A 753 3.13 10.85 7.63
CA THR A 753 1.96 10.59 6.80
C THR A 753 0.70 11.21 7.40
N THR A 754 -0.24 10.43 7.96
CA THR A 754 -1.63 10.58 7.49
C THR A 754 -2.71 10.02 8.40
N VAL A 755 -3.65 10.89 8.78
CA VAL A 755 -4.72 10.69 9.78
C VAL A 755 -5.94 11.58 9.43
N GLY A 756 -7.12 11.23 9.99
CA GLY A 756 -8.38 11.96 9.92
C GLY A 756 -8.30 13.42 10.39
N ASN A 757 -8.24 13.67 11.71
CA ASN A 757 -8.40 15.03 12.29
C ASN A 757 -7.16 15.64 13.00
N LYS A 758 -5.96 15.09 12.81
CA LYS A 758 -4.65 15.72 13.15
C LYS A 758 -3.53 15.08 12.31
N LEU A 759 -2.30 15.58 12.36
CA LEU A 759 -1.22 15.06 11.50
C LEU A 759 0.15 14.97 12.19
N PHE A 760 1.15 14.70 11.35
CA PHE A 760 2.52 14.34 11.63
C PHE A 760 3.43 15.40 11.03
N PHE A 761 4.61 15.60 11.60
CA PHE A 761 5.79 16.26 11.02
C PHE A 761 6.97 16.16 12.01
N THR A 762 8.08 16.85 11.77
CA THR A 762 9.26 16.86 12.64
C THR A 762 9.94 18.23 12.71
N ALA A 763 10.62 18.53 13.82
CA ALA A 763 11.60 19.62 13.97
C ALA A 763 12.90 19.08 14.60
N ASN A 764 13.86 19.95 14.91
CA ASN A 764 15.15 19.53 15.45
C ASN A 764 15.12 19.27 16.97
N ASP A 765 14.18 19.85 17.72
CA ASP A 765 14.11 19.80 19.19
C ASP A 765 15.38 20.38 19.88
N GLY A 766 15.55 20.17 21.18
CA GLY A 766 16.78 20.40 21.93
C GLY A 766 17.83 19.29 21.71
N THR A 767 18.59 18.96 22.75
CA THR A 767 19.68 17.94 22.71
C THR A 767 19.09 16.52 22.76
N ASN A 768 18.25 16.20 21.78
CA ASN A 768 17.15 15.25 21.93
C ASN A 768 17.04 14.30 20.71
N GLY A 769 15.85 13.87 20.27
CA GLY A 769 15.73 12.99 19.12
C GLY A 769 14.43 13.04 18.35
N THR A 770 13.91 11.86 18.06
CA THR A 770 13.25 11.62 16.78
C THR A 770 11.81 12.16 16.69
N GLU A 771 11.16 12.31 17.84
CA GLU A 771 10.05 13.21 18.24
C GLU A 771 8.74 13.31 17.41
N LEU A 772 7.59 13.65 18.07
CA LEU A 772 6.23 13.76 17.49
C LEU A 772 5.56 15.11 17.65
N TRP A 773 5.23 15.66 16.50
CA TRP A 773 4.89 17.03 16.26
C TRP A 773 3.48 17.02 15.67
N VAL A 774 2.50 17.51 16.42
CA VAL A 774 1.06 17.29 16.17
C VAL A 774 0.25 18.53 16.51
N SER A 775 -0.82 18.71 15.74
CA SER A 775 -2.02 19.44 16.18
C SER A 775 -3.19 19.11 15.23
N ASN A 776 -4.40 19.60 15.50
CA ASN A 776 -5.47 19.73 14.49
C ASN A 776 -5.15 20.81 13.43
N GLY A 777 -3.98 21.45 13.55
CA GLY A 777 -3.51 22.52 12.68
C GLY A 777 -3.31 23.85 13.40
N THR A 778 -3.02 23.84 14.70
CA THR A 778 -2.84 25.04 15.54
C THR A 778 -1.65 24.92 16.48
N ALA A 779 -1.17 26.06 16.98
CA ALA A 779 -0.31 26.25 18.15
C ALA A 779 -0.40 25.25 19.34
N ALA A 780 -1.26 25.44 20.35
CA ALA A 780 -0.89 25.33 21.78
C ALA A 780 -0.32 24.00 22.37
N GLY A 781 -0.14 22.94 21.58
CA GLY A 781 0.81 21.86 21.85
C GLY A 781 0.43 20.82 22.93
N THR A 782 1.44 20.42 23.71
CA THR A 782 1.54 19.05 24.27
C THR A 782 2.75 18.88 25.21
N MET A 783 2.65 18.04 26.26
CA MET A 783 3.73 17.38 27.04
C MET A 783 3.14 16.52 28.18
N LEU A 784 3.95 15.66 28.83
CA LEU A 784 3.57 14.73 29.92
C LEU A 784 2.64 13.60 29.45
N VAL A 785 3.24 12.62 28.76
CA VAL A 785 2.54 11.49 28.10
C VAL A 785 3.34 10.18 28.28
N LYS A 786 2.88 9.06 27.74
CA LYS A 786 3.78 7.93 27.41
C LYS A 786 4.85 8.42 26.41
N ASN A 787 6.12 8.12 26.66
CA ASN A 787 7.24 8.21 25.73
C ASN A 787 8.30 7.12 26.10
N ILE A 788 9.29 6.76 25.28
CA ILE A 788 10.12 5.52 25.42
C ILE A 788 11.65 5.48 25.08
N ARG A 789 12.23 6.34 24.24
CA ARG A 789 13.70 6.33 23.99
C ARG A 789 14.64 6.65 25.17
N SER A 790 14.13 7.19 26.27
CA SER A 790 14.87 7.68 27.44
C SER A 790 16.09 8.55 27.14
N GLY A 791 16.00 9.40 26.08
CA GLY A 791 17.11 10.26 25.65
C GLY A 791 17.00 10.78 24.20
N SER A 792 18.13 10.78 23.46
CA SER A 792 18.39 11.50 22.20
C SER A 792 18.73 10.62 20.98
N SER A 793 18.45 11.05 19.73
CA SER A 793 18.59 10.22 18.49
C SER A 793 18.58 11.01 17.16
N SER A 794 19.05 10.45 16.04
CA SER A 794 19.08 11.12 14.72
C SER A 794 19.20 10.16 13.51
N SER A 795 18.11 9.46 13.14
CA SER A 795 18.18 8.10 12.56
C SER A 795 17.69 7.88 11.11
N PHE A 796 16.89 6.83 10.83
CA PHE A 796 16.80 6.13 9.54
C PHE A 796 15.39 5.79 8.95
N PRO A 797 14.20 6.19 9.46
CA PRO A 797 12.92 5.56 9.02
C PRO A 797 12.52 5.67 7.54
N ASN A 798 11.46 4.94 7.16
CA ASN A 798 10.68 5.07 5.91
C ASN A 798 9.41 4.18 5.89
N TYR A 799 8.43 4.50 5.02
CA TYR A 799 7.18 3.77 4.66
C TYR A 799 5.89 3.94 5.51
N PHE A 800 4.69 3.79 4.91
CA PHE A 800 3.43 4.53 5.28
C PHE A 800 2.09 3.76 5.06
N THR A 801 1.09 3.71 5.97
CA THR A 801 -0.28 3.15 5.68
C THR A 801 -1.44 3.55 6.60
N ALA A 802 -2.64 3.83 6.06
CA ALA A 802 -3.84 4.15 6.84
C ALA A 802 -4.83 2.97 7.04
N LEU A 803 -4.66 2.18 8.12
CA LEU A 803 -5.45 0.98 8.42
C LEU A 803 -6.29 1.08 9.70
N ASN A 804 -7.59 1.32 9.56
CA ASN A 804 -8.57 1.35 10.64
C ASN A 804 -8.18 2.26 11.82
N GLY A 805 -7.75 1.67 12.94
CA GLY A 805 -7.64 2.33 14.23
C GLY A 805 -6.36 3.14 14.42
N LYS A 806 -5.20 2.47 14.46
CA LYS A 806 -3.95 2.97 15.07
C LYS A 806 -2.70 2.56 14.24
N LEU A 807 -1.62 3.35 14.37
CA LEU A 807 -0.38 3.50 13.54
C LEU A 807 0.54 2.26 13.31
N LEU A 808 1.80 2.43 12.90
CA LEU A 808 2.99 1.65 13.36
C LEU A 808 4.30 2.52 13.27
N PHE A 809 5.18 2.61 14.29
CA PHE A 809 6.53 3.23 14.28
C PHE A 809 7.68 2.41 14.92
N ARG A 810 8.81 2.26 14.23
CA ARG A 810 9.93 1.39 14.63
C ARG A 810 11.17 2.12 15.20
N ALA A 811 11.77 1.56 16.27
CA ALA A 811 13.04 1.93 16.95
C ALA A 811 14.34 1.40 16.26
N ASN A 812 15.53 1.30 16.90
CA ASN A 812 16.77 0.68 16.32
C ASN A 812 17.96 0.42 17.30
N ASP A 813 17.80 -0.19 18.48
CA ASP A 813 18.70 0.19 19.59
C ASP A 813 18.82 -0.70 20.84
N GLY A 814 19.88 -0.37 21.60
CA GLY A 814 19.81 -0.19 23.05
C GLY A 814 19.90 -1.48 23.86
N THR A 815 18.78 -2.18 23.94
CA THR A 815 18.72 -3.55 24.47
C THR A 815 17.51 -4.27 23.89
N ASN A 816 16.40 -3.56 23.68
CA ASN A 816 15.14 -4.12 23.21
C ASN A 816 14.47 -3.18 22.15
N GLY A 817 15.14 -2.64 21.13
CA GLY A 817 14.57 -1.57 20.29
C GLY A 817 14.25 -1.82 18.80
N TYR A 818 13.00 -2.23 18.47
CA TYR A 818 12.34 -2.05 17.15
C TYR A 818 10.78 -1.85 17.18
N GLU A 819 9.96 -2.92 17.16
CA GLU A 819 8.48 -3.01 16.90
C GLU A 819 7.38 -2.35 17.83
N PRO A 820 6.59 -3.02 18.74
CA PRO A 820 5.09 -2.99 18.78
C PRO A 820 4.35 -2.22 19.92
N TRP A 821 3.32 -1.40 19.62
CA TRP A 821 2.48 -0.56 20.54
C TRP A 821 0.94 -0.71 20.32
N ILE A 822 0.09 -0.13 21.18
CA ILE A 822 -1.21 0.48 20.78
C ILE A 822 -1.37 1.88 21.43
N SER A 823 -2.48 2.58 21.18
CA SER A 823 -3.00 3.73 21.95
C SER A 823 -4.41 4.08 21.48
N ASP A 824 -5.29 4.75 22.25
CA ASP A 824 -6.56 5.25 21.70
C ASP A 824 -6.64 6.76 21.45
N GLY A 825 -6.36 7.65 22.40
CA GLY A 825 -6.53 9.10 22.17
C GLY A 825 -6.64 10.02 23.39
N THR A 826 -6.70 9.49 24.61
CA THR A 826 -6.79 10.25 25.86
C THR A 826 -6.06 9.47 26.96
N THR A 827 -6.50 9.60 28.23
CA THR A 827 -6.28 8.63 29.31
C THR A 827 -6.65 7.19 28.91
N ALA A 828 -7.36 7.01 27.78
CA ALA A 828 -7.42 5.78 27.00
C ALA A 828 -6.05 5.35 26.37
N GLY A 829 -4.96 5.48 27.12
CA GLY A 829 -3.77 4.62 27.10
C GLY A 829 -2.84 4.65 25.89
N THR A 830 -1.66 4.06 26.11
CA THR A 830 -0.59 3.82 25.13
C THR A 830 0.20 2.55 25.56
N SER A 831 0.62 1.70 24.61
CA SER A 831 0.34 0.25 24.75
C SER A 831 1.34 -0.70 23.98
N ILE A 832 1.06 -1.98 23.61
CA ILE A 832 1.91 -3.02 22.89
C ILE A 832 1.08 -3.92 21.93
N LEU A 833 1.60 -4.44 20.80
CA LEU A 833 0.78 -5.12 19.75
C LEU A 833 0.69 -6.67 19.67
N LYS A 834 1.74 -7.51 19.64
CA LYS A 834 1.57 -9.00 19.52
C LYS A 834 2.75 -9.85 20.04
N ASP A 835 2.57 -11.10 20.51
CA ASP A 835 3.65 -11.97 21.04
C ASP A 835 4.60 -12.53 19.95
N ILE A 836 5.93 -12.33 20.07
CA ILE A 836 7.05 -13.26 19.80
C ILE A 836 8.51 -12.78 19.94
N SER A 837 8.87 -11.51 19.72
CA SER A 837 10.21 -11.23 19.16
C SER A 837 11.35 -11.60 20.10
N SER A 838 11.08 -11.60 21.39
CA SER A 838 11.72 -12.32 22.47
C SER A 838 13.23 -12.43 22.36
N GLY A 839 13.86 -11.28 22.27
CA GLY A 839 15.03 -10.99 23.08
C GLY A 839 15.85 -9.78 22.71
N SER A 840 17.02 -9.63 23.32
CA SER A 840 18.08 -8.64 23.05
C SER A 840 18.60 -8.56 21.60
N GLY A 841 17.82 -9.04 20.62
CA GLY A 841 18.01 -8.91 19.20
C GLY A 841 16.68 -8.93 18.44
N SER A 842 16.72 -9.13 17.12
CA SER A 842 15.61 -8.81 16.22
C SER A 842 15.64 -9.50 14.79
N SER A 843 15.13 -8.84 13.72
CA SER A 843 14.36 -9.25 12.52
C SER A 843 14.83 -8.60 11.05
N TYR A 844 14.22 -7.54 10.37
CA TYR A 844 14.47 -6.50 9.26
C TYR A 844 13.27 -5.66 8.56
N PRO A 845 12.37 -4.86 9.23
CA PRO A 845 11.03 -4.26 8.87
C PRO A 845 10.90 -3.09 7.84
N TYR A 846 9.67 -2.81 7.31
CA TYR A 846 9.33 -1.80 6.25
C TYR A 846 7.84 -1.45 5.78
N ARG A 847 7.19 -2.15 4.80
CA ARG A 847 6.40 -1.60 3.62
C ARG A 847 4.99 -0.95 3.74
N PHE A 848 3.88 -1.52 3.23
CA PHE A 848 2.52 -0.94 3.18
C PHE A 848 1.47 -1.81 2.45
N THR A 849 0.19 -1.80 2.88
CA THR A 849 -1.06 -1.92 2.05
C THR A 849 -2.34 -2.11 2.86
N ARG A 850 -3.48 -1.75 2.30
CA ARG A 850 -4.80 -2.01 2.88
C ARG A 850 -5.71 -2.61 1.82
N THR A 851 -6.63 -3.47 2.22
CA THR A 851 -7.71 -3.98 1.38
C THR A 851 -8.99 -3.98 2.20
N GLY A 852 -10.05 -3.42 1.62
CA GLY A 852 -11.28 -3.12 2.32
C GLY A 852 -11.04 -2.45 3.69
N SER A 853 -11.76 -2.91 4.70
CA SER A 853 -11.70 -2.44 6.08
C SER A 853 -11.18 -3.50 7.07
N ARG A 854 -10.52 -4.57 6.61
CA ARG A 854 -10.26 -5.78 7.41
C ARG A 854 -8.78 -6.20 7.42
N TYR A 855 -8.21 -6.28 8.64
CA TYR A 855 -6.95 -6.93 9.04
C TYR A 855 -5.60 -6.46 8.44
N ALA A 856 -4.50 -7.17 8.74
CA ALA A 856 -3.13 -6.83 8.34
C ALA A 856 -2.32 -7.90 7.54
N PHE A 857 -1.48 -7.54 6.56
CA PHE A 857 -0.81 -8.47 5.62
C PHE A 857 0.67 -8.42 6.01
N PHE A 858 0.82 -8.72 7.30
CA PHE A 858 1.73 -8.11 8.24
C PHE A 858 3.00 -8.93 8.38
N SER A 859 3.88 -8.37 9.19
CA SER A 859 5.29 -8.38 8.88
C SER A 859 6.02 -7.62 10.00
N ALA A 860 5.76 -8.01 11.26
CA ALA A 860 6.48 -7.50 12.43
C ALA A 860 7.04 -8.57 13.42
N SER A 861 7.34 -9.83 13.12
CA SER A 861 7.21 -10.71 11.95
C SER A 861 7.69 -12.11 12.41
N ASN A 862 7.19 -13.25 11.90
CA ASN A 862 7.39 -14.59 12.53
C ASN A 862 8.89 -14.84 12.80
N PRO A 863 9.32 -15.14 14.04
CA PRO A 863 10.61 -15.77 14.28
C PRO A 863 10.62 -17.28 13.94
N THR A 864 10.18 -18.10 14.91
CA THR A 864 10.10 -19.55 15.12
C THR A 864 10.09 -20.53 13.93
N ASN A 865 9.73 -20.13 12.70
CA ASN A 865 9.99 -20.90 11.46
C ASN A 865 10.06 -20.01 10.16
N GLY A 866 10.03 -18.67 10.24
CA GLY A 866 10.27 -17.75 9.10
C GLY A 866 9.27 -16.61 8.63
N ASN A 867 8.68 -16.59 7.41
CA ASN A 867 8.28 -15.42 6.60
C ASN A 867 6.86 -15.34 5.92
N GLU A 868 5.74 -15.72 6.57
CA GLU A 868 4.48 -16.06 5.82
C GLU A 868 3.18 -15.38 6.24
N LEU A 869 2.14 -15.81 5.55
CA LEU A 869 0.81 -15.30 5.52
C LEU A 869 -0.10 -15.76 6.66
N TRP A 870 0.41 -15.72 7.90
CA TRP A 870 -0.20 -15.70 9.26
C TRP A 870 -1.68 -15.24 9.34
N ARG A 871 -2.38 -15.40 10.47
CA ARG A 871 -3.86 -15.32 10.46
C ARG A 871 -4.65 -14.48 11.52
N THR A 872 -4.23 -13.32 12.05
CA THR A 872 -5.02 -12.51 13.07
C THR A 872 -5.93 -11.34 12.60
N ASN A 873 -7.26 -11.37 12.82
CA ASN A 873 -8.28 -10.43 12.27
C ASN A 873 -8.07 -8.89 12.34
N GLY A 874 -7.04 -8.40 13.04
CA GLY A 874 -6.67 -6.99 13.18
C GLY A 874 -6.12 -6.64 14.57
N THR A 875 -5.74 -7.68 15.32
CA THR A 875 -5.75 -7.78 16.80
C THR A 875 -4.92 -9.03 17.19
N THR A 876 -5.46 -9.95 18.03
CA THR A 876 -4.89 -11.28 18.36
C THR A 876 -5.46 -12.48 17.58
N ALA A 877 -6.75 -12.51 17.20
CA ALA A 877 -7.47 -13.78 16.95
C ALA A 877 -7.69 -14.19 15.47
N GLY A 878 -7.48 -15.48 15.15
CA GLY A 878 -7.68 -16.14 13.86
C GLY A 878 -6.67 -17.18 13.26
N THR A 879 -5.59 -17.81 13.78
CA THR A 879 -4.76 -17.95 15.01
C THR A 879 -4.40 -19.27 15.87
N VAL A 880 -4.53 -20.55 15.40
CA VAL A 880 -3.87 -21.84 15.83
C VAL A 880 -3.59 -22.83 14.64
N MET A 881 -3.00 -24.02 14.82
CA MET A 881 -2.92 -25.16 13.83
C MET A 881 -2.24 -24.96 12.43
N VAL A 882 -2.19 -26.04 11.61
CA VAL A 882 -1.51 -26.31 10.29
C VAL A 882 -2.30 -27.43 9.52
N PRO A 883 -1.95 -28.03 8.33
CA PRO A 883 -0.83 -27.89 7.35
C PRO A 883 -1.26 -27.78 5.85
N GLU A 884 -0.34 -27.98 4.87
CA GLU A 884 -0.66 -28.22 3.43
C GLU A 884 0.17 -29.36 2.77
N VAL A 885 0.19 -29.50 1.43
CA VAL A 885 0.71 -30.70 0.72
C VAL A 885 2.01 -30.58 -0.10
N ARG A 886 2.49 -29.38 -0.47
CA ARG A 886 3.94 -29.14 -0.68
C ARG A 886 4.40 -27.87 0.06
N PRO A 887 4.29 -27.84 1.41
CA PRO A 887 5.26 -27.23 2.30
C PRO A 887 6.55 -28.08 2.32
N GLY A 888 7.29 -28.12 3.43
CA GLY A 888 8.50 -28.91 3.65
C GLY A 888 9.75 -28.36 3.00
N SER A 889 10.47 -27.47 3.70
CA SER A 889 11.62 -26.64 3.28
C SER A 889 11.81 -25.38 4.19
N ALA A 890 11.69 -24.12 3.66
CA ALA A 890 11.72 -22.77 4.32
C ALA A 890 12.30 -21.61 3.45
N SER A 891 11.55 -20.88 2.59
CA SER A 891 11.92 -19.49 2.12
C SER A 891 10.87 -18.66 1.34
N THR A 892 10.29 -17.61 1.95
CA THR A 892 9.57 -16.54 1.20
C THR A 892 9.81 -15.09 1.71
N ALA A 893 8.85 -14.14 1.62
CA ALA A 893 9.18 -12.70 1.55
C ALA A 893 8.13 -11.59 1.86
N PRO A 894 6.88 -11.75 1.43
CA PRO A 894 6.25 -11.18 0.20
C PRO A 894 7.03 -10.15 -0.69
N ASN A 895 6.47 -9.57 -1.79
CA ASN A 895 7.22 -8.81 -2.86
C ASN A 895 6.76 -7.42 -3.52
N TYR A 896 5.56 -6.80 -3.33
CA TYR A 896 5.13 -5.34 -3.54
C TYR A 896 3.58 -5.14 -3.56
N MET A 897 2.94 -4.30 -2.72
CA MET A 897 1.48 -4.39 -2.48
C MET A 897 0.52 -3.32 -3.05
N THR A 898 -0.70 -3.75 -3.43
CA THR A 898 -1.99 -3.00 -3.45
C THR A 898 -3.18 -4.01 -3.49
N LEU A 899 -4.34 -3.73 -4.12
CA LEU A 899 -5.36 -4.75 -4.48
C LEU A 899 -6.10 -4.55 -5.83
N SER A 900 -7.35 -4.05 -5.88
CA SER A 900 -8.33 -4.21 -6.98
C SER A 900 -9.16 -5.54 -6.99
N ASN A 901 -9.31 -6.29 -8.10
CA ASN A 901 -10.39 -7.29 -8.35
C ASN A 901 -10.44 -8.57 -7.48
N GLY A 902 -9.71 -8.66 -6.37
CA GLY A 902 -9.77 -9.78 -5.44
C GLY A 902 -8.91 -11.03 -5.73
N GLN A 903 -8.14 -11.15 -6.84
CA GLN A 903 -7.71 -12.46 -7.42
C GLN A 903 -6.21 -12.76 -7.73
N LEU A 904 -5.21 -12.10 -7.16
CA LEU A 904 -3.83 -12.08 -7.74
C LEU A 904 -3.00 -13.33 -7.50
N MET A 905 -1.90 -13.39 -8.24
CA MET A 905 -1.06 -14.51 -8.61
C MET A 905 -0.15 -15.04 -7.48
N MET A 906 1.18 -14.96 -7.59
CA MET A 906 2.20 -15.15 -6.53
C MET A 906 3.63 -15.02 -7.14
N ARG A 907 4.67 -15.27 -6.33
CA ARG A 907 6.09 -15.48 -6.66
C ARG A 907 6.78 -16.01 -5.37
N ALA A 908 8.01 -16.57 -5.35
CA ALA A 908 8.81 -16.88 -4.16
C ALA A 908 10.23 -17.27 -4.58
N THR A 909 10.43 -18.56 -4.86
CA THR A 909 11.30 -19.14 -5.88
C THR A 909 10.76 -20.53 -6.14
N HIS A 910 10.27 -20.77 -7.36
CA HIS A 910 9.50 -21.98 -7.62
C HIS A 910 10.42 -23.18 -7.60
N ALA A 911 10.04 -24.22 -6.84
CA ALA A 911 10.80 -25.46 -6.73
C ALA A 911 10.61 -26.35 -7.96
N THR A 912 10.75 -25.72 -9.13
CA THR A 912 11.02 -26.24 -10.47
C THR A 912 11.49 -25.11 -11.40
N LYS A 913 12.01 -25.47 -12.57
CA LYS A 913 12.69 -24.53 -13.45
C LYS A 913 11.79 -23.39 -13.96
N GLY A 914 12.20 -22.14 -13.75
CA GLY A 914 11.65 -20.94 -14.40
C GLY A 914 10.50 -20.21 -13.73
N VAL A 915 9.85 -19.31 -14.49
CA VAL A 915 9.09 -18.16 -13.95
C VAL A 915 7.66 -17.96 -14.52
N GLU A 916 6.87 -19.01 -14.77
CA GLU A 916 5.40 -18.83 -14.96
C GLU A 916 4.65 -18.47 -13.65
N LEU A 917 3.31 -18.38 -13.66
CA LEU A 917 2.51 -17.73 -12.60
C LEU A 917 1.18 -18.41 -12.15
N PHE A 918 0.21 -17.65 -11.59
CA PHE A 918 -0.65 -18.07 -10.45
C PHE A 918 -2.07 -17.36 -10.32
N LYS A 919 -2.94 -17.60 -9.29
CA LYS A 919 -4.11 -16.72 -8.80
C LYS A 919 -5.00 -17.13 -7.57
N TYR A 920 -5.01 -16.41 -6.42
CA TYR A 920 -5.93 -16.57 -5.24
C TYR A 920 -6.35 -15.24 -4.52
N PHE A 921 -7.11 -15.31 -3.40
CA PHE A 921 -8.14 -14.38 -2.92
C PHE A 921 -8.18 -14.18 -1.39
N PRO A 922 -8.27 -12.94 -0.84
CA PRO A 922 -8.19 -12.74 0.62
C PRO A 922 -9.42 -13.22 1.41
N GLY A 923 -10.62 -12.94 0.88
CA GLY A 923 -11.90 -13.21 1.56
C GLY A 923 -12.51 -14.59 1.35
N ALA A 924 -11.83 -15.52 0.65
CA ALA A 924 -12.39 -16.80 0.20
C ALA A 924 -12.47 -17.89 1.30
N ASN A 925 -12.90 -17.52 2.51
CA ASN A 925 -13.18 -18.48 3.59
C ASN A 925 -14.63 -18.97 3.48
N GLY A 926 -14.85 -20.10 2.82
CA GLY A 926 -16.16 -20.76 2.83
C GLY A 926 -16.48 -21.29 4.23
N LYS A 927 -17.53 -20.75 4.86
CA LYS A 927 -18.19 -21.40 6.00
C LYS A 927 -19.33 -22.28 5.48
N PRO A 928 -19.49 -23.53 5.96
CA PRO A 928 -20.68 -24.33 5.67
C PRO A 928 -21.95 -23.59 6.12
N VAL A 929 -22.92 -23.43 5.24
CA VAL A 929 -24.21 -22.80 5.57
C VAL A 929 -25.19 -23.87 6.04
N GLY A 930 -24.97 -24.35 7.28
CA GLY A 930 -25.86 -25.26 8.00
C GLY A 930 -25.61 -26.76 7.82
N HIS A 931 -26.04 -27.53 8.84
CA HIS A 931 -26.13 -28.99 8.81
C HIS A 931 -27.61 -29.40 8.79
N PRO A 932 -28.10 -30.10 7.74
CA PRO A 932 -29.23 -31.01 7.90
C PRO A 932 -28.77 -32.29 8.61
N CYS A 933 -29.61 -32.87 9.46
CA CYS A 933 -29.30 -34.05 10.26
C CYS A 933 -29.02 -35.29 9.37
N SER A 934 -27.74 -35.65 9.21
CA SER A 934 -27.31 -36.89 8.55
C SER A 934 -25.95 -37.35 9.09
N THR A 935 -25.85 -38.62 9.45
CA THR A 935 -24.64 -39.25 10.03
C THR A 935 -23.58 -39.64 8.99
N SER A 936 -23.70 -39.16 7.74
CA SER A 936 -22.77 -39.46 6.64
C SER A 936 -21.97 -38.22 6.21
N ALA A 937 -20.67 -38.22 6.49
CA ALA A 937 -19.81 -37.03 6.38
C ALA A 937 -19.31 -36.66 4.96
N THR A 938 -19.76 -37.36 3.91
CA THR A 938 -19.20 -37.23 2.55
C THR A 938 -20.16 -36.61 1.52
N ARG A 939 -21.32 -36.08 1.96
CA ARG A 939 -22.47 -35.75 1.09
C ARG A 939 -23.17 -34.41 1.42
N TYR A 940 -22.45 -33.29 1.31
CA TYR A 940 -22.98 -31.94 1.57
C TYR A 940 -22.61 -30.92 0.47
N PRO A 941 -23.48 -29.94 0.13
CA PRO A 941 -23.16 -28.83 -0.77
C PRO A 941 -22.32 -27.75 -0.07
N THR A 942 -21.29 -27.24 -0.77
CA THR A 942 -20.34 -26.26 -0.20
C THR A 942 -20.48 -24.91 -0.89
N LEU A 943 -20.29 -23.81 -0.15
CA LEU A 943 -20.40 -22.43 -0.64
C LEU A 943 -19.13 -21.63 -0.30
N VAL A 944 -18.65 -20.82 -1.25
CA VAL A 944 -17.49 -19.93 -1.07
C VAL A 944 -17.76 -18.59 -1.77
N GLY A 945 -17.56 -17.47 -1.07
CA GLY A 945 -17.67 -16.12 -1.65
C GLY A 945 -16.39 -15.31 -1.43
N THR A 946 -16.12 -14.34 -2.30
CA THR A 946 -15.17 -13.26 -1.97
C THR A 946 -15.84 -12.23 -1.07
N ASP A 947 -15.04 -11.51 -0.28
CA ASP A 947 -15.51 -10.32 0.44
C ASP A 947 -16.27 -9.35 -0.49
N PRO A 948 -17.44 -8.83 -0.09
CA PRO A 948 -17.97 -7.61 -0.69
C PRO A 948 -17.01 -6.44 -0.39
N VAL A 949 -16.50 -5.84 -1.46
CA VAL A 949 -15.81 -4.55 -1.46
C VAL A 949 -16.63 -3.62 -2.34
N ILE A 950 -16.95 -2.42 -1.85
CA ILE A 950 -17.78 -1.43 -2.56
C ILE A 950 -17.13 -1.11 -3.92
N GLY A 951 -17.92 -1.13 -4.99
CA GLY A 951 -17.44 -0.91 -6.36
C GLY A 951 -16.58 -2.04 -6.95
N SER A 952 -16.53 -3.22 -6.32
CA SER A 952 -15.85 -4.41 -6.87
C SER A 952 -16.84 -5.45 -7.40
N VAL A 953 -16.32 -6.52 -8.01
CA VAL A 953 -17.10 -7.71 -8.34
C VAL A 953 -16.89 -8.77 -7.25
N MET A 954 -17.97 -9.13 -6.55
CA MET A 954 -18.01 -10.31 -5.70
C MET A 954 -18.11 -11.56 -6.57
N ASN A 955 -17.39 -12.63 -6.20
CA ASN A 955 -17.49 -13.92 -6.86
C ASN A 955 -17.95 -14.98 -5.85
N LEU A 956 -19.06 -15.65 -6.16
CA LEU A 956 -19.64 -16.74 -5.37
C LEU A 956 -19.47 -18.06 -6.13
N ARG A 957 -19.22 -19.15 -5.41
CA ARG A 957 -19.08 -20.50 -5.96
C ARG A 957 -19.82 -21.50 -5.10
N GLY A 958 -20.59 -22.37 -5.73
CA GLY A 958 -21.26 -23.50 -5.09
C GLY A 958 -20.76 -24.83 -5.64
N TYR A 959 -20.82 -25.86 -4.82
CA TYR A 959 -20.24 -27.18 -5.09
C TYR A 959 -21.22 -28.30 -4.72
N ASN A 960 -21.10 -29.45 -5.40
CA ASN A 960 -21.85 -30.69 -5.14
C ASN A 960 -23.38 -30.57 -5.30
N ALA A 961 -23.87 -29.69 -6.19
CA ALA A 961 -25.30 -29.35 -6.26
C ALA A 961 -26.20 -30.47 -6.84
N LYS A 962 -27.32 -30.70 -6.15
CA LYS A 962 -28.41 -31.66 -6.45
C LYS A 962 -29.19 -31.24 -7.70
N PRO A 963 -29.47 -32.14 -8.69
CA PRO A 963 -30.47 -31.88 -9.72
C PRO A 963 -31.78 -31.39 -9.10
N GLY A 964 -32.20 -30.18 -9.47
CA GLY A 964 -33.41 -29.54 -8.96
C GLY A 964 -33.31 -28.90 -7.56
N ALA A 965 -32.19 -28.28 -7.17
CA ALA A 965 -32.17 -27.29 -6.07
C ALA A 965 -30.97 -26.33 -6.10
N ILE A 966 -31.23 -25.02 -5.99
CA ILE A 966 -30.51 -23.97 -5.23
C ILE A 966 -31.47 -22.78 -5.10
N GLY A 967 -31.59 -22.20 -3.89
CA GLY A 967 -32.29 -20.92 -3.68
C GLY A 967 -31.37 -19.89 -3.00
N VAL A 968 -31.29 -18.68 -3.57
CA VAL A 968 -30.35 -17.62 -3.14
C VAL A 968 -31.12 -16.34 -2.75
N GLN A 969 -30.80 -15.79 -1.58
CA GLN A 969 -31.31 -14.49 -1.10
C GLN A 969 -30.14 -13.59 -0.67
N LEU A 970 -30.15 -12.32 -1.09
CA LEU A 970 -28.96 -11.46 -1.12
C LEU A 970 -29.23 -10.01 -0.70
N LEU A 971 -28.40 -9.57 0.26
CA LEU A 971 -28.26 -8.20 0.79
C LEU A 971 -29.52 -7.61 1.47
N GLY A 972 -29.38 -7.36 2.76
CA GLY A 972 -30.20 -6.46 3.58
C GLY A 972 -29.36 -5.89 4.73
N VAL A 973 -29.97 -5.12 5.64
CA VAL A 973 -29.27 -4.40 6.71
C VAL A 973 -29.86 -4.81 8.07
N GLN A 974 -29.08 -5.43 8.95
CA GLN A 974 -29.55 -5.66 10.33
C GLN A 974 -29.70 -4.33 11.08
N VAL A 975 -30.91 -4.07 11.56
CA VAL A 975 -31.22 -3.03 12.55
C VAL A 975 -31.69 -3.71 13.85
N ASN A 976 -31.11 -3.30 14.98
CA ASN A 976 -31.40 -3.74 16.35
C ASN A 976 -31.19 -5.24 16.66
N ASN A 977 -31.24 -5.57 17.96
CA ASN A 977 -31.27 -6.92 18.54
C ASN A 977 -32.08 -6.90 19.84
N ASN A 978 -33.06 -7.79 19.99
CA ASN A 978 -33.59 -8.31 21.27
C ASN A 978 -34.42 -9.56 20.96
N ALA A 979 -34.39 -10.56 21.84
CA ALA A 979 -34.87 -11.91 21.53
C ALA A 979 -36.41 -12.05 21.60
N ILE A 980 -36.97 -12.87 20.71
CA ILE A 980 -38.39 -13.23 20.63
C ILE A 980 -38.48 -14.75 20.37
N PRO A 981 -39.36 -15.52 21.04
CA PRO A 981 -39.53 -16.96 20.82
C PRO A 981 -40.29 -17.28 19.52
N LEU A 982 -40.17 -18.53 19.04
CA LEU A 982 -40.85 -19.05 17.85
C LEU A 982 -41.27 -20.52 18.08
N VAL A 983 -42.32 -20.97 17.38
CA VAL A 983 -42.91 -22.33 17.49
C VAL A 983 -43.10 -22.90 16.07
N ALA A 984 -43.09 -24.23 15.94
CA ALA A 984 -43.26 -24.95 14.67
C ALA A 984 -44.25 -26.13 14.80
N LEU A 985 -44.70 -26.66 13.66
CA LEU A 985 -45.58 -27.83 13.54
C LEU A 985 -44.78 -29.11 13.20
N GLY A 986 -45.38 -30.27 13.42
CA GLY A 986 -44.68 -31.55 13.56
C GLY A 986 -44.09 -32.20 12.30
N THR A 987 -43.48 -33.37 12.51
CA THR A 987 -42.73 -34.24 11.57
C THR A 987 -41.26 -33.87 11.29
N ASN A 988 -40.43 -34.09 12.30
CA ASN A 988 -39.01 -34.55 12.25
C ASN A 988 -37.98 -33.78 11.39
N CYS A 989 -38.25 -32.56 10.91
CA CYS A 989 -37.24 -31.66 10.36
C CYS A 989 -37.47 -30.22 10.83
N VAL A 990 -36.59 -29.72 11.71
CA VAL A 990 -36.60 -28.32 12.15
C VAL A 990 -35.58 -27.53 11.34
N SER A 991 -36.06 -26.58 10.55
CA SER A 991 -35.24 -25.55 9.92
C SER A 991 -35.14 -24.34 10.84
N TYR A 992 -33.94 -23.96 11.27
CA TYR A 992 -33.74 -22.72 12.03
C TYR A 992 -33.79 -21.51 11.09
N ILE A 993 -34.91 -20.78 11.09
CA ILE A 993 -34.94 -19.42 10.52
C ILE A 993 -34.47 -18.45 11.60
N ASN A 994 -33.34 -17.77 11.37
CA ASN A 994 -32.93 -16.67 12.23
C ASN A 994 -33.62 -15.37 11.79
N LEU A 995 -34.84 -15.14 12.28
CA LEU A 995 -35.63 -13.92 12.02
C LEU A 995 -35.25 -12.74 12.94
N LEU A 996 -34.16 -12.81 13.70
CA LEU A 996 -33.76 -11.78 14.68
C LEU A 996 -33.19 -10.49 14.05
N SER A 997 -33.53 -10.19 12.80
CA SER A 997 -33.19 -8.92 12.15
C SER A 997 -34.18 -8.61 11.02
N PHE A 998 -34.62 -7.35 10.94
CA PHE A 998 -35.37 -6.85 9.79
C PHE A 998 -34.40 -6.61 8.63
N TRP A 999 -34.31 -7.55 7.69
CA TRP A 999 -33.54 -7.38 6.45
C TRP A 999 -34.45 -6.80 5.37
N MET A 1000 -34.21 -5.56 4.93
CA MET A 1000 -34.86 -5.04 3.70
C MET A 1000 -34.26 -5.75 2.47
N PRO A 1001 -35.07 -6.41 1.62
CA PRO A 1001 -34.55 -7.19 0.50
C PRO A 1001 -34.14 -6.28 -0.68
N LEU A 1002 -32.88 -6.38 -1.10
CA LEU A 1002 -32.39 -5.79 -2.36
C LEU A 1002 -32.38 -6.79 -3.52
N SER A 1003 -32.21 -8.10 -3.26
CA SER A 1003 -32.16 -9.12 -4.33
C SER A 1003 -32.43 -10.57 -3.88
N THR A 1004 -32.94 -11.37 -4.81
CA THR A 1004 -33.16 -12.83 -4.72
C THR A 1004 -32.89 -13.46 -6.09
N PHE A 1005 -32.35 -14.68 -6.13
CA PHE A 1005 -32.13 -15.43 -7.38
C PHE A 1005 -32.45 -16.91 -7.22
N GLY A 1006 -33.09 -17.48 -8.24
CA GLY A 1006 -33.09 -18.93 -8.47
C GLY A 1006 -31.91 -19.31 -9.35
N VAL A 1007 -31.15 -20.33 -8.94
CA VAL A 1007 -30.16 -20.99 -9.81
C VAL A 1007 -30.54 -22.46 -9.85
N SER A 1008 -30.75 -23.05 -11.04
CA SER A 1008 -30.94 -24.50 -11.16
C SER A 1008 -29.72 -25.10 -11.87
N ALA A 1009 -28.68 -25.43 -11.10
CA ALA A 1009 -27.45 -26.00 -11.62
C ALA A 1009 -27.10 -27.30 -10.90
N THR A 1010 -26.77 -28.33 -11.68
CA THR A 1010 -26.17 -29.59 -11.22
C THR A 1010 -24.65 -29.44 -11.07
N GLY A 1011 -24.07 -29.96 -9.99
CA GLY A 1011 -22.62 -30.00 -9.82
C GLY A 1011 -22.00 -28.70 -9.26
N ASN A 1012 -20.88 -28.27 -9.85
CA ASN A 1012 -20.13 -27.08 -9.41
C ASN A 1012 -20.50 -25.88 -10.27
N TRP A 1013 -20.74 -24.71 -9.65
CA TRP A 1013 -21.11 -23.47 -10.34
C TRP A 1013 -20.37 -22.27 -9.75
N ALA A 1014 -20.24 -21.22 -10.56
CA ALA A 1014 -19.64 -19.95 -10.17
C ALA A 1014 -20.47 -18.80 -10.75
N GLN A 1015 -20.67 -17.74 -9.98
CA GLN A 1015 -21.41 -16.55 -10.40
C GLN A 1015 -20.78 -15.28 -9.83
N SER A 1016 -20.82 -14.21 -10.61
CA SER A 1016 -20.23 -12.91 -10.27
C SER A 1016 -21.33 -11.88 -10.05
N PHE A 1017 -21.19 -11.08 -9.00
CA PHE A 1017 -22.16 -10.06 -8.60
C PHE A 1017 -21.45 -8.70 -8.46
N PRO A 1018 -21.90 -7.64 -9.14
CA PRO A 1018 -21.37 -6.30 -8.90
C PRO A 1018 -21.81 -5.82 -7.52
N VAL A 1019 -20.86 -5.37 -6.69
CA VAL A 1019 -21.17 -4.69 -5.43
C VAL A 1019 -21.41 -3.22 -5.76
N PRO A 1020 -22.60 -2.64 -5.47
CA PRO A 1020 -22.89 -1.25 -5.79
C PRO A 1020 -21.81 -0.30 -5.27
N ASN A 1021 -21.43 0.68 -6.10
CA ASN A 1021 -20.46 1.71 -5.74
C ASN A 1021 -21.13 2.86 -4.98
N ASP A 1022 -21.79 2.52 -3.87
CA ASP A 1022 -22.56 3.45 -3.05
C ASP A 1022 -21.85 3.69 -1.70
N ALA A 1023 -21.60 4.96 -1.38
CA ALA A 1023 -20.93 5.38 -0.16
C ALA A 1023 -21.76 5.12 1.11
N THR A 1024 -23.09 5.00 0.99
CA THR A 1024 -24.00 4.68 2.12
C THR A 1024 -23.80 3.26 2.64
N LEU A 1025 -23.19 2.36 1.84
CA LEU A 1025 -22.87 0.99 2.24
C LEU A 1025 -21.57 0.88 3.06
N MET A 1026 -20.84 1.97 3.29
CA MET A 1026 -19.59 1.95 4.07
C MET A 1026 -19.86 1.59 5.54
N GLY A 1027 -19.36 0.42 5.95
CA GLY A 1027 -19.52 -0.10 7.32
C GLY A 1027 -20.72 -1.04 7.50
N VAL A 1028 -21.57 -1.20 6.47
CA VAL A 1028 -22.69 -2.15 6.47
C VAL A 1028 -22.16 -3.59 6.40
N GLN A 1029 -22.67 -4.47 7.26
CA GLN A 1029 -22.40 -5.91 7.16
C GLN A 1029 -23.36 -6.56 6.15
N VAL A 1030 -22.79 -7.23 5.15
CA VAL A 1030 -23.55 -7.99 4.14
C VAL A 1030 -23.60 -9.46 4.54
N GLY A 1031 -24.81 -9.97 4.79
CA GLY A 1031 -25.08 -11.38 5.07
C GLY A 1031 -25.60 -12.14 3.84
N PHE A 1032 -25.49 -13.48 3.89
CA PHE A 1032 -26.02 -14.41 2.89
C PHE A 1032 -26.88 -15.47 3.59
N GLN A 1033 -27.99 -15.87 2.98
CA GLN A 1033 -28.76 -17.04 3.40
C GLN A 1033 -29.05 -17.94 2.20
N THR A 1034 -29.02 -19.26 2.44
CA THR A 1034 -29.27 -20.30 1.43
C THR A 1034 -30.29 -21.29 1.96
N TRP A 1035 -31.18 -21.75 1.09
CA TRP A 1035 -32.25 -22.68 1.43
C TRP A 1035 -32.10 -23.97 0.62
N TYR A 1036 -32.45 -25.11 1.23
CA TYR A 1036 -32.42 -26.42 0.59
C TYR A 1036 -33.80 -27.06 0.66
N VAL A 1037 -34.37 -27.41 -0.50
CA VAL A 1037 -35.71 -27.99 -0.62
C VAL A 1037 -35.60 -29.36 -1.31
N ILE A 1038 -36.05 -30.40 -0.60
CA ILE A 1038 -36.39 -31.69 -1.20
C ILE A 1038 -37.91 -31.71 -1.35
N LEU A 1039 -38.38 -31.69 -2.60
CA LEU A 1039 -39.75 -32.05 -2.95
C LEU A 1039 -39.70 -32.98 -4.15
N PRO A 1040 -40.48 -34.07 -4.18
CA PRO A 1040 -40.77 -34.79 -5.41
C PRO A 1040 -41.72 -33.94 -6.26
N SER A 1041 -41.32 -33.67 -7.52
CA SER A 1041 -42.19 -33.19 -8.61
C SER A 1041 -43.17 -32.05 -8.28
N VAL A 1042 -42.69 -30.80 -8.32
CA VAL A 1042 -43.55 -29.60 -8.51
C VAL A 1042 -42.92 -28.71 -9.58
N THR A 1043 -43.73 -28.21 -10.50
CA THR A 1043 -43.35 -27.22 -11.53
C THR A 1043 -43.37 -25.80 -10.96
N TRP A 1044 -42.32 -25.02 -11.22
CA TRP A 1044 -42.19 -23.65 -10.72
C TRP A 1044 -42.58 -22.62 -11.78
N GLU A 1045 -43.45 -21.68 -11.44
CA GLU A 1045 -43.56 -20.40 -12.15
C GLU A 1045 -42.92 -19.30 -11.30
N MET A 1046 -42.17 -18.40 -11.95
CA MET A 1046 -41.50 -17.29 -11.26
C MET A 1046 -42.45 -16.09 -11.17
N SER A 1047 -42.65 -15.56 -9.97
CA SER A 1047 -43.29 -14.25 -9.76
C SER A 1047 -42.45 -13.36 -8.85
N ASN A 1048 -42.58 -12.04 -9.03
CA ASN A 1048 -41.73 -11.04 -8.38
C ASN A 1048 -42.24 -10.65 -6.99
N GLY A 1049 -41.86 -11.43 -5.97
CA GLY A 1049 -41.90 -11.01 -4.57
C GLY A 1049 -43.12 -11.47 -3.76
N PHE A 1050 -42.93 -11.55 -2.44
CA PHE A 1050 -43.70 -12.37 -1.51
C PHE A 1050 -43.62 -13.88 -1.82
N PHE A 1051 -44.10 -14.72 -0.89
CA PHE A 1051 -44.10 -16.18 -1.03
C PHE A 1051 -45.36 -16.77 -0.38
N SER A 1052 -46.00 -17.73 -1.04
CA SER A 1052 -47.13 -18.49 -0.49
C SER A 1052 -47.23 -19.86 -1.17
N THR A 1053 -47.44 -20.92 -0.40
CA THR A 1053 -47.81 -22.24 -0.93
C THR A 1053 -49.33 -22.31 -1.08
N LEU A 1054 -49.81 -22.51 -2.32
CA LEU A 1054 -51.19 -22.94 -2.60
C LEU A 1054 -51.15 -24.46 -2.76
N GLY A 1055 -51.79 -25.19 -1.84
CA GLY A 1055 -51.40 -26.56 -1.52
C GLY A 1055 -50.12 -26.60 -0.65
N ASN A 1056 -49.49 -27.76 -0.47
CA ASN A 1056 -49.89 -29.11 -0.87
C ASN A 1056 -49.31 -30.13 0.14
#